data_AF-A0A517P4W3-F1
#
_entry.id   AF-A0A517P4W3-F1
#
_cell.length_a   1.000
_cell.length_b   1.000
_cell.length_c   1.000
_cell.angle_alpha   90.00
_cell.angle_beta   90.00
_cell.angle_gamma   90.00
#
_symmetry.space_group_name_H-M   'P 1'
#
loop_
_entity.id
_entity.type
_entity.pdbx_description
1 polymer ?
#
loop_
_entity_poly.entity_id
_entity_poly.type
_entity_poly.pdbx_seq_one_letter_code
_entity_poly.pdbx_strand_id
1 'polypeptide(L)'
;MLAPAVLLVLAPLAFAAPADEPALKELSGPNAQPHWIWADGQVTSGQTVRLRRAFPGGPRPKSATLTVSADNAATVWIDGTKVLENKAWETPSRADVTALAGGRSKVLSVEAKNADGIAAVLVVLDLEYNDGTKKRLVSDKSWKVAPAGTTGAGWTTPGFVGAEGWANAKDLGALGVQPWGNVLDGKTAAAPGATPAEEVEVVDGYEVELLYSVPKEEQGSWVSMTVDPKGRLIVSDQYGKLYRVTPPPVGQPDAEIDVHPMEVETGMAHGLLCAFDSLYVMVNDGANSGLYRAKDTDGDDHYDAVEKLQSLNGRGEHGPHAMREGADGRLWVIAGNETKLPEGYNEEESAVKNFAEDLLLPRNPDGNGHATGRLAPAGWIGSCKPDGTDWRIHAAGFRNPYDMAFNAAGELFAFDADMEWDTGTPWYRPTRLNHVVRGAEFGWRFGTGKWPDYYADSVGSVVDLGLGSPTGVEFARGTNFPDPEALFLADWTHGRVFEVNMKPVGATYEATFRTFLSGRPLPVTDLTANPHDGSLYMTTGGRRTQSGLYRIRYTGDAAPTEPKVDAVAEVARRTRHMLERGMTGEPVAVDALWPHLGSRDRAIRYAARVALERHDVAEWKDEFAHETRPNAVIQGAVALARTGEQADRSLLLDKLNALNFSRLTTEQVLDALRAYQLAFIRLGGHPSDEQAEALAQKLVALAPSPEEKVNRETVRLLTYLASHDPIPPSARGVVGLAMGRLRNVSTQADQMFYPFMLRNLTGQSALWTGDQYETFFGWLNLAETQYRGGNSFKKFVAQIRKDAVDKLPEGAKTKLAAVIDAPAPPADLVEATTRQFVANWQMPDFGDPNAQMDGRNLDAGRKAYAAAKCAQCHRFDGEGGSTGPDLTGVGGRFDARYLLEAILEPSKVVSDQYKSELILTQEGQVYNGRVTAEEGDHITVRTDPFGGATVNVPTASILERAPSETSEMPNELVSTLEKSEILDLIAYLREGAPETTSAGATGDGANGEGPVKAGPTR
;
A
#
# COMPACT_ATOMS: atom_id res chain seq x y z
N MET A 1 87.98 32.91 68.51
CA MET A 1 88.57 31.55 68.48
C MET A 1 87.51 30.62 67.91
N LEU A 2 87.72 29.69 66.97
CA LEU A 2 88.77 29.29 66.03
C LEU A 2 88.07 28.27 65.08
N ALA A 3 88.42 28.22 63.79
CA ALA A 3 87.89 27.28 62.77
C ALA A 3 88.47 25.83 62.91
N PRO A 4 88.02 24.79 62.17
CA PRO A 4 88.32 24.59 60.73
C PRO A 4 87.21 23.93 59.85
N ALA A 5 87.52 23.75 58.55
CA ALA A 5 86.66 23.42 57.39
C ALA A 5 86.42 21.92 57.10
N VAL A 6 85.42 21.57 56.25
CA VAL A 6 85.48 20.72 55.02
C VAL A 6 84.09 20.59 54.33
N LEU A 7 84.12 20.58 52.99
CA LEU A 7 83.09 20.59 51.93
C LEU A 7 81.85 19.66 52.05
N LEU A 8 80.70 20.16 51.57
CA LEU A 8 79.71 19.36 50.83
C LEU A 8 79.09 20.18 49.68
N VAL A 9 78.96 19.52 48.53
CA VAL A 9 78.55 20.05 47.22
C VAL A 9 77.05 20.35 47.17
N LEU A 10 76.64 21.52 46.64
CA LEU A 10 75.28 21.79 46.18
C LEU A 10 75.31 22.33 44.74
N ALA A 11 74.96 21.46 43.80
CA ALA A 11 74.63 21.80 42.42
C ALA A 11 73.13 22.18 42.33
N PRO A 12 72.70 23.02 41.37
CA PRO A 12 71.31 23.44 41.25
C PRO A 12 70.43 22.29 40.74
N LEU A 13 69.45 21.88 41.54
CA LEU A 13 68.39 20.96 41.12
C LEU A 13 67.37 21.72 40.28
N ALA A 14 67.22 21.26 39.03
CA ALA A 14 66.17 21.66 38.12
C ALA A 14 64.79 21.36 38.72
N PHE A 15 63.87 22.33 38.64
CA PHE A 15 62.44 22.04 38.83
C PHE A 15 61.96 21.24 37.62
N ALA A 16 61.74 19.94 37.81
CA ALA A 16 61.00 19.10 36.89
C ALA A 16 59.53 19.58 36.86
N ALA A 17 58.98 19.75 35.66
CA ALA A 17 57.55 19.94 35.46
C ALA A 17 56.78 18.70 35.97
N PRO A 18 55.57 18.85 36.53
CA PRO A 18 54.74 17.72 36.91
C PRO A 18 54.48 16.82 35.69
N ALA A 19 54.64 15.51 35.87
CA ALA A 19 54.65 14.51 34.79
C ALA A 19 53.29 14.25 34.12
N ASP A 20 52.22 14.95 34.54
CA ASP A 20 50.83 14.58 34.22
C ASP A 20 50.05 15.63 33.41
N GLU A 21 50.67 16.73 32.95
CA GLU A 21 50.03 17.58 31.95
C GLU A 21 50.17 16.98 30.54
N PRO A 22 49.09 16.97 29.71
CA PRO A 22 49.23 16.59 28.30
C PRO A 22 50.31 17.47 27.67
N ALA A 23 51.28 16.84 26.99
CA ALA A 23 52.41 17.55 26.41
C ALA A 23 51.93 18.76 25.59
N LEU A 24 52.53 19.93 25.84
CA LEU A 24 52.25 21.15 25.08
C LEU A 24 52.55 20.89 23.60
N LYS A 25 51.50 20.69 22.80
CA LYS A 25 51.63 20.47 21.37
C LYS A 25 51.44 21.80 20.64
N GLU A 26 52.39 22.14 19.77
CA GLU A 26 52.33 23.39 19.03
C GLU A 26 51.06 23.50 18.17
N LEU A 27 50.57 24.73 18.02
CA LEU A 27 49.48 25.04 17.10
C LEU A 27 49.96 24.80 15.66
N SER A 28 49.15 24.06 14.91
CA SER A 28 49.43 23.72 13.52
C SER A 28 49.17 24.92 12.60
N GLY A 29 49.62 24.80 11.34
CA GLY A 29 49.28 25.78 10.31
C GLY A 29 47.77 25.81 10.02
N PRO A 30 47.26 26.85 9.33
CA PRO A 30 45.82 27.04 9.09
C PRO A 30 45.18 25.90 8.28
N ASN A 31 45.98 25.11 7.56
CA ASN A 31 45.52 24.00 6.73
C ASN A 31 45.49 22.65 7.46
N ALA A 32 45.65 22.62 8.79
CA ALA A 32 45.54 21.38 9.54
C ALA A 32 44.14 20.79 9.42
N GLN A 33 44.05 19.52 9.01
CA GLN A 33 42.80 18.80 8.85
C GLN A 33 42.39 18.16 10.18
N PRO A 34 41.16 18.38 10.67
CA PRO A 34 40.70 17.74 11.88
C PRO A 34 40.27 16.30 11.62
N HIS A 35 40.39 15.46 12.65
CA HIS A 35 39.99 14.07 12.63
C HIS A 35 38.88 13.82 13.65
N TRP A 36 37.95 12.95 13.30
CA TRP A 36 36.98 12.39 14.23
C TRP A 36 37.71 11.52 15.24
N ILE A 37 37.50 11.77 16.53
CA ILE A 37 38.18 11.06 17.60
C ILE A 37 37.20 10.56 18.66
N TRP A 38 37.53 9.44 19.30
CA TRP A 38 36.76 8.88 20.42
C TRP A 38 37.64 8.10 21.40
N ALA A 39 37.01 7.48 22.41
CA ALA A 39 37.66 6.48 23.26
C ALA A 39 37.98 5.19 22.47
N ASP A 40 39.02 4.48 22.88
CA ASP A 40 39.33 3.16 22.35
C ASP A 40 38.44 2.08 22.98
N GLY A 41 38.11 1.02 22.24
CA GLY A 41 37.14 -0.02 22.63
C GLY A 41 35.78 0.06 21.92
N GLN A 42 34.84 -0.79 22.34
CA GLN A 42 33.48 -0.84 21.81
C GLN A 42 32.64 0.34 22.32
N VAL A 43 31.94 1.02 21.41
CA VAL A 43 30.97 2.09 21.75
C VAL A 43 29.69 1.44 22.28
N THR A 44 29.16 1.97 23.37
CA THR A 44 27.91 1.49 23.98
C THR A 44 26.88 2.63 24.04
N SER A 45 25.59 2.30 23.97
CA SER A 45 24.51 3.29 24.17
C SER A 45 24.64 3.99 25.53
N GLY A 46 24.39 5.31 25.56
CA GLY A 46 24.55 6.16 26.74
C GLY A 46 26.01 6.46 27.16
N GLN A 47 27.01 6.10 26.35
CA GLN A 47 28.42 6.31 26.70
C GLN A 47 28.78 7.80 26.76
N THR A 48 29.48 8.20 27.81
CA THR A 48 30.07 9.54 27.94
C THR A 48 31.60 9.45 27.98
N VAL A 49 32.28 10.18 27.10
CA VAL A 49 33.74 10.28 27.06
C VAL A 49 34.20 11.68 27.42
N ARG A 50 35.36 11.78 28.08
CA ARG A 50 35.97 13.06 28.44
C ARG A 50 37.34 13.15 27.80
N LEU A 51 37.53 14.15 26.96
CA LEU A 51 38.75 14.39 26.20
C LEU A 51 39.38 15.73 26.61
N ARG A 52 40.71 15.82 26.60
CA ARG A 52 41.40 17.10 26.79
C ARG A 52 42.68 17.22 25.98
N ARG A 53 43.09 18.46 25.71
CA ARG A 53 44.36 18.81 25.07
C ARG A 53 44.89 20.14 25.60
N ALA A 54 46.17 20.18 25.93
CA ALA A 54 46.86 21.43 26.23
C ALA A 54 47.49 22.04 24.97
N PHE A 55 47.54 23.37 24.92
CA PHE A 55 48.19 24.10 23.83
C PHE A 55 48.96 25.31 24.37
N PRO A 56 50.05 25.72 23.69
CA PRO A 56 50.87 26.85 24.12
C PRO A 56 50.05 28.15 24.10
N GLY A 57 50.27 28.95 25.14
CA GLY A 57 49.77 30.32 25.20
C GLY A 57 50.59 31.25 24.29
N GLY A 58 50.19 32.50 24.21
CA GLY A 58 50.84 33.47 23.34
C GLY A 58 50.23 34.87 23.43
N PRO A 59 50.66 35.81 22.56
CA PRO A 59 50.02 37.11 22.44
C PRO A 59 48.53 36.93 22.19
N ARG A 60 47.68 37.85 22.66
CA ARG A 60 46.24 37.73 22.46
C ARG A 60 45.94 37.75 20.95
N PRO A 61 45.22 36.75 20.40
CA PRO A 61 44.84 36.76 19.00
C PRO A 61 43.87 37.92 18.72
N LYS A 62 43.87 38.36 17.46
CA LYS A 62 42.88 39.29 16.90
C LYS A 62 41.49 38.64 16.89
N SER A 63 41.42 37.35 16.58
CA SER A 63 40.19 36.55 16.67
C SER A 63 40.51 35.09 16.98
N ALA A 64 39.66 34.43 17.76
CA ALA A 64 39.72 33.00 18.03
C ALA A 64 38.32 32.39 17.95
N THR A 65 38.11 31.41 17.05
CA THR A 65 36.82 30.71 16.88
C THR A 65 36.98 29.23 17.21
N LEU A 66 36.17 28.74 18.14
CA LEU A 66 36.08 27.33 18.48
C LEU A 66 34.87 26.72 17.76
N THR A 67 35.07 25.60 17.07
CA THR A 67 34.03 24.81 16.39
C THR A 67 34.05 23.38 16.92
N VAL A 68 32.88 22.82 17.26
CA VAL A 68 32.74 21.47 17.79
C VAL A 68 31.53 20.78 17.16
N SER A 69 31.68 19.51 16.84
CA SER A 69 30.60 18.62 16.40
C SER A 69 30.80 17.26 17.06
N ALA A 70 29.76 16.67 17.61
CA ALA A 70 29.78 15.38 18.28
C ALA A 70 28.48 14.62 18.02
N ASP A 71 28.56 13.30 17.97
CA ASP A 71 27.46 12.42 17.52
C ASP A 71 26.09 12.82 18.09
N ASN A 72 25.91 12.81 19.41
CA ASN A 72 24.67 13.28 20.02
C ASN A 72 24.84 14.52 20.90
N ALA A 73 25.94 14.67 21.63
CA ALA A 73 26.19 15.92 22.35
C ALA A 73 27.65 16.12 22.70
N ALA A 74 28.07 17.39 22.81
CA ALA A 74 29.31 17.75 23.47
C ALA A 74 29.18 19.04 24.29
N THR A 75 29.94 19.12 25.38
CA THR A 75 30.16 20.34 26.15
C THR A 75 31.65 20.63 26.21
N VAL A 76 32.04 21.89 26.01
CA VAL A 76 33.46 22.28 25.89
C VAL A 76 33.84 23.40 26.84
N TRP A 77 35.03 23.28 27.42
CA TRP A 77 35.62 24.23 28.36
C TRP A 77 37.03 24.66 27.94
N ILE A 78 37.37 25.92 28.24
CA ILE A 78 38.76 26.43 28.21
C ILE A 78 39.13 26.87 29.62
N ASP A 79 40.19 26.29 30.18
CA ASP A 79 40.67 26.53 31.55
C ASP A 79 39.54 26.48 32.61
N GLY A 80 38.58 25.57 32.47
CA GLY A 80 37.44 25.40 33.35
C GLY A 80 36.24 26.30 33.07
N THR A 81 36.37 27.27 32.16
CA THR A 81 35.25 28.12 31.71
C THR A 81 34.49 27.41 30.60
N LYS A 82 33.19 27.15 30.78
CA LYS A 82 32.32 26.55 29.74
C LYS A 82 32.15 27.56 28.60
N VAL A 83 32.43 27.15 27.36
CA VAL A 83 32.47 28.05 26.19
C VAL A 83 31.50 27.64 25.08
N LEU A 84 31.12 26.36 25.00
CA LEU A 84 30.32 25.85 23.89
C LEU A 84 29.58 24.57 24.28
N GLU A 85 28.38 24.38 23.71
CA GLU A 85 27.66 23.11 23.68
C GLU A 85 27.27 22.77 22.24
N ASN A 86 27.22 21.48 21.93
CA ASN A 86 26.75 20.93 20.67
C ASN A 86 25.73 19.81 20.97
N LYS A 87 24.68 19.72 20.16
CA LYS A 87 23.50 18.85 20.38
C LYS A 87 23.31 17.75 19.33
N ALA A 88 24.12 17.75 18.28
CA ALA A 88 24.06 16.80 17.17
C ALA A 88 25.29 17.01 16.25
N TRP A 89 25.74 15.97 15.56
CA TRP A 89 26.97 16.04 14.76
C TRP A 89 26.78 16.77 13.43
N GLU A 90 25.59 16.69 12.85
CA GLU A 90 25.24 17.24 11.53
C GLU A 90 25.41 18.77 11.51
N THR A 91 25.16 19.42 12.64
CA THR A 91 25.25 20.87 12.79
C THR A 91 26.35 21.24 13.79
N PRO A 92 27.57 21.62 13.34
CA PRO A 92 28.62 22.02 14.25
C PRO A 92 28.25 23.31 14.98
N SER A 93 28.56 23.38 16.26
CA SER A 93 28.37 24.58 17.06
C SER A 93 29.66 25.41 17.09
N ARG A 94 29.54 26.74 17.11
CA ARG A 94 30.67 27.67 17.07
C ARG A 94 30.61 28.70 18.19
N ALA A 95 31.75 29.09 18.75
CA ALA A 95 31.88 30.15 19.75
C ALA A 95 33.11 31.04 19.50
N ASP A 96 32.95 32.35 19.72
CA ASP A 96 34.08 33.29 19.83
C ASP A 96 34.74 33.12 21.21
N VAL A 97 36.01 32.71 21.20
CA VAL A 97 36.84 32.50 22.40
C VAL A 97 38.05 33.43 22.46
N THR A 98 38.02 34.55 21.72
CA THR A 98 39.13 35.51 21.59
C THR A 98 39.60 36.05 22.94
N ALA A 99 38.68 36.24 23.88
CA ALA A 99 39.01 36.71 25.24
C ALA A 99 39.77 35.67 26.07
N LEU A 100 39.66 34.38 25.72
CA LEU A 100 40.18 33.26 26.51
C LEU A 100 41.46 32.64 25.92
N ALA A 101 41.76 32.92 24.65
CA ALA A 101 42.82 32.26 23.87
C ALA A 101 44.25 32.85 24.04
N GLY A 102 44.41 33.97 24.76
CA GLY A 102 45.72 34.60 25.01
C GLY A 102 46.34 34.27 26.38
N GLY A 103 47.61 34.63 26.57
CA GLY A 103 48.30 34.56 27.87
C GLY A 103 49.11 33.27 28.06
N ARG A 104 49.01 32.66 29.24
CA ARG A 104 49.69 31.37 29.57
C ARG A 104 49.14 30.20 28.75
N SER A 105 49.80 29.04 28.82
CA SER A 105 49.27 27.78 28.27
C SER A 105 47.84 27.51 28.73
N LYS A 106 47.09 26.88 27.83
CA LYS A 106 45.65 26.66 27.95
C LYS A 106 45.32 25.19 27.85
N VAL A 107 44.21 24.79 28.47
CA VAL A 107 43.62 23.46 28.33
C VAL A 107 42.25 23.59 27.69
N LEU A 108 42.05 22.85 26.59
CA LEU A 108 40.74 22.64 25.97
C LEU A 108 40.22 21.26 26.40
N SER A 109 39.01 21.23 26.95
CA SER A 109 38.39 20.03 27.51
C SER A 109 37.00 19.81 26.93
N VAL A 110 36.66 18.57 26.56
CA VAL A 110 35.41 18.19 25.91
C VAL A 110 34.79 17.00 26.62
N GLU A 111 33.54 17.10 27.03
CA GLU A 111 32.72 15.96 27.43
C GLU A 111 31.76 15.67 26.28
N ALA A 112 31.89 14.51 25.64
CA ALA A 112 31.05 14.09 24.54
C ALA A 112 30.19 12.89 24.94
N LYS A 113 28.93 12.87 24.50
CA LYS A 113 27.93 11.87 24.85
C LYS A 113 27.40 11.20 23.60
N ASN A 114 27.22 9.89 23.71
CA ASN A 114 26.61 9.04 22.72
C ASN A 114 25.31 8.46 23.28
N ALA A 115 24.20 8.60 22.58
CA ALA A 115 22.91 8.02 22.92
C ALA A 115 22.84 6.55 22.46
N ASP A 116 23.24 6.28 21.22
CA ASP A 116 23.20 5.00 20.53
C ASP A 116 24.14 5.01 19.30
N GLY A 117 24.28 3.87 18.59
CA GLY A 117 25.09 3.83 17.37
C GLY A 117 26.60 4.03 17.55
N ILE A 118 27.25 4.53 16.49
CA ILE A 118 28.69 4.88 16.50
C ILE A 118 28.89 6.25 17.15
N ALA A 119 30.11 6.56 17.60
CA ALA A 119 30.35 7.81 18.31
C ALA A 119 31.66 8.47 17.89
N ALA A 120 31.62 9.79 17.69
CA ALA A 120 32.82 10.58 17.50
C ALA A 120 32.62 12.03 17.96
N VAL A 121 33.73 12.71 18.19
CA VAL A 121 33.78 14.17 18.35
C VAL A 121 34.86 14.79 17.47
N LEU A 122 34.55 15.94 16.90
CA LEU A 122 35.42 16.79 16.09
C LEU A 122 35.58 18.14 16.79
N VAL A 123 36.81 18.65 16.84
CA VAL A 123 37.13 19.94 17.49
C VAL A 123 38.09 20.74 16.62
N VAL A 124 37.78 22.01 16.39
CA VAL A 124 38.67 22.95 15.67
C VAL A 124 38.72 24.28 16.42
N LEU A 125 39.92 24.76 16.71
CA LEU A 125 40.17 26.11 17.22
C LEU A 125 41.03 26.88 16.22
N ASP A 126 40.43 27.89 15.58
CA ASP A 126 41.07 28.78 14.63
C ASP A 126 41.51 30.08 15.32
N LEU A 127 42.76 30.49 15.10
CA LEU A 127 43.40 31.65 15.71
C LEU A 127 44.00 32.55 14.62
N GLU A 128 43.67 33.84 14.62
CA GLU A 128 44.30 34.88 13.80
C GLU A 128 44.96 35.92 14.70
N TYR A 129 46.23 36.25 14.44
CA TYR A 129 46.99 37.25 15.19
C TYR A 129 47.06 38.59 14.46
N ASN A 130 47.45 39.66 15.17
CA ASN A 130 47.48 41.02 14.63
C ASN A 130 48.49 41.22 13.48
N ASP A 131 49.48 40.35 13.36
CA ASP A 131 50.46 40.33 12.27
C ASP A 131 49.97 39.57 11.03
N GLY A 132 48.72 39.07 11.04
CA GLY A 132 48.12 38.26 9.99
C GLY A 132 48.44 36.77 10.06
N THR A 133 49.24 36.33 11.04
CA THR A 133 49.55 34.92 11.24
C THR A 133 48.28 34.16 11.63
N LYS A 134 48.02 33.02 10.96
CA LYS A 134 46.92 32.10 11.29
C LYS A 134 47.44 30.79 11.84
N LYS A 135 46.83 30.30 12.90
CA LYS A 135 47.18 29.05 13.59
C LYS A 135 45.91 28.27 13.89
N ARG A 136 46.02 26.94 13.93
CA ARG A 136 44.89 26.04 14.17
C ARG A 136 45.25 24.94 15.15
N LEU A 137 44.31 24.59 16.04
CA LEU A 137 44.31 23.35 16.80
C LEU A 137 43.15 22.48 16.33
N VAL A 138 43.40 21.18 16.17
CA VAL A 138 42.42 20.22 15.67
C VAL A 138 42.28 19.01 16.58
N SER A 139 41.15 18.31 16.53
CA SER A 139 41.00 16.94 17.02
C SER A 139 41.90 15.99 16.24
N ASP A 140 42.69 15.18 16.96
CA ASP A 140 43.61 14.18 16.42
C ASP A 140 43.97 13.16 17.53
N LYS A 141 44.73 12.12 17.20
CA LYS A 141 45.18 11.08 18.16
C LYS A 141 46.00 11.57 19.36
N SER A 142 46.42 12.84 19.41
CA SER A 142 47.17 13.38 20.55
C SER A 142 46.28 13.92 21.68
N TRP A 143 44.97 13.97 21.47
CA TRP A 143 44.03 14.22 22.54
C TRP A 143 44.05 13.10 23.57
N LYS A 144 43.88 13.45 24.84
CA LYS A 144 43.85 12.49 25.95
C LYS A 144 42.42 12.18 26.33
N VAL A 145 42.09 10.89 26.49
CA VAL A 145 40.77 10.39 26.87
C VAL A 145 40.83 9.80 28.27
N ALA A 146 39.88 10.19 29.13
CA ALA A 146 39.77 9.70 30.49
C ALA A 146 39.32 8.23 30.56
N PRO A 147 39.74 7.46 31.57
CA PRO A 147 39.17 6.14 31.85
C PRO A 147 37.64 6.18 32.01
N ALA A 148 36.96 5.10 31.61
CA ALA A 148 35.52 4.96 31.77
C ALA A 148 35.10 5.18 33.23
N GLY A 149 34.00 5.92 33.45
CA GLY A 149 33.51 6.22 34.79
C GLY A 149 34.17 7.40 35.51
N THR A 150 35.09 8.14 34.86
CA THR A 150 35.93 9.15 35.56
C THR A 150 35.19 10.07 36.55
N THR A 151 34.30 11.01 36.26
CA THR A 151 33.56 11.82 37.29
C THR A 151 34.42 12.54 38.37
N GLY A 152 34.55 13.86 38.26
CA GLY A 152 35.24 14.66 39.29
C GLY A 152 35.30 16.14 38.95
N ALA A 153 35.47 17.00 39.96
CA ALA A 153 35.67 18.43 39.77
C ALA A 153 37.15 18.72 39.42
N GLY A 154 37.41 19.60 38.44
CA GLY A 154 38.75 20.13 38.14
C GLY A 154 39.50 19.54 36.94
N TRP A 155 38.99 18.51 36.25
CA TRP A 155 39.64 17.97 35.03
C TRP A 155 39.61 18.94 33.83
N THR A 156 38.76 19.96 33.90
CA THR A 156 38.65 21.03 32.90
C THR A 156 39.64 22.18 33.12
N THR A 157 40.37 22.20 34.25
CA THR A 157 41.30 23.29 34.61
C THR A 157 42.78 22.92 34.39
N PRO A 158 43.68 23.92 34.23
CA PRO A 158 45.13 23.71 34.22
C PRO A 158 45.65 23.18 35.57
N GLY A 159 46.72 22.37 35.56
CA GLY A 159 47.28 21.81 36.81
C GLY A 159 46.48 20.67 37.45
N PHE A 160 45.59 20.02 36.70
CA PHE A 160 44.84 18.84 37.16
C PHE A 160 45.79 17.67 37.47
N VAL A 161 45.78 17.21 38.73
CA VAL A 161 46.50 16.02 39.19
C VAL A 161 45.52 14.85 39.21
N GLY A 162 45.77 13.81 38.41
CA GLY A 162 44.83 12.70 38.19
C GLY A 162 44.69 12.24 36.73
N ALA A 163 45.63 12.61 35.86
CA ALA A 163 45.67 12.13 34.47
C ALA A 163 46.33 10.73 34.34
N GLU A 164 46.80 10.14 35.44
CA GLU A 164 47.28 8.75 35.46
C GLU A 164 46.20 7.81 34.92
N GLY A 165 46.50 7.13 33.80
CA GLY A 165 45.57 6.24 33.10
C GLY A 165 44.83 6.86 31.90
N TRP A 166 45.02 8.14 31.57
CA TRP A 166 44.42 8.73 30.37
C TRP A 166 45.14 8.26 29.10
N ALA A 167 44.39 7.60 28.22
CA ALA A 167 44.89 7.07 26.95
C ALA A 167 44.90 8.14 25.85
N ASN A 168 45.61 7.88 24.76
CA ASN A 168 45.46 8.67 23.54
C ASN A 168 44.09 8.38 22.91
N ALA A 169 43.50 9.39 22.26
CA ALA A 169 42.24 9.21 21.54
C ALA A 169 42.42 8.29 20.32
N LYS A 170 41.40 7.47 20.05
CA LYS A 170 41.31 6.69 18.82
C LYS A 170 40.98 7.62 17.67
N ASP A 171 41.72 7.48 16.57
CA ASP A 171 41.48 8.19 15.33
C ASP A 171 40.47 7.41 14.49
N LEU A 172 39.33 8.03 14.19
CA LEU A 172 38.24 7.45 13.42
C LEU A 172 38.22 7.92 11.95
N GLY A 173 39.20 8.77 11.57
CA GLY A 173 39.36 9.28 10.22
C GLY A 173 39.29 10.79 10.14
N ALA A 174 39.80 11.34 9.04
CA ALA A 174 39.81 12.78 8.78
C ALA A 174 38.40 13.32 8.50
N LEU A 175 38.21 14.64 8.66
CA LEU A 175 37.04 15.37 8.20
C LEU A 175 36.70 15.00 6.75
N GLY A 176 35.44 14.65 6.49
CA GLY A 176 34.97 14.09 5.22
C GLY A 176 34.69 12.58 5.27
N VAL A 177 35.21 11.85 6.28
CA VAL A 177 34.98 10.41 6.42
C VAL A 177 33.51 10.11 6.75
N GLN A 178 32.95 9.09 6.12
CA GLN A 178 31.59 8.64 6.37
C GLN A 178 31.49 7.88 7.72
N PRO A 179 30.36 7.97 8.44
CA PRO A 179 29.11 8.62 8.02
C PRO A 179 29.05 10.14 8.29
N TRP A 180 30.03 10.70 9.01
CA TRP A 180 29.95 12.09 9.44
C TRP A 180 30.25 13.14 8.35
N GLY A 181 30.83 12.74 7.22
CA GLY A 181 31.08 13.63 6.09
C GLY A 181 31.91 14.88 6.46
N ASN A 182 31.70 15.97 5.72
CA ASN A 182 32.38 17.24 5.95
C ASN A 182 31.48 18.24 6.68
N VAL A 183 31.25 18.04 7.98
CA VAL A 183 30.39 18.92 8.79
C VAL A 183 30.79 20.41 8.80
N LEU A 184 32.02 20.76 8.40
CA LEU A 184 32.55 22.12 8.51
C LEU A 184 32.31 23.02 7.30
N ASP A 185 31.93 22.48 6.14
CA ASP A 185 31.68 23.26 4.91
C ASP A 185 30.27 23.88 4.86
N GLY A 186 29.43 23.61 5.87
CA GLY A 186 28.05 24.10 5.93
C GLY A 186 27.11 23.39 4.95
N LYS A 187 27.59 22.35 4.26
CA LYS A 187 26.79 21.42 3.46
C LYS A 187 26.68 20.14 4.27
N THR A 188 25.70 20.09 5.17
CA THR A 188 25.16 18.80 5.63
C THR A 188 24.96 17.90 4.42
N ALA A 189 25.37 16.63 4.50
CA ALA A 189 24.90 15.65 3.53
C ALA A 189 23.36 15.75 3.54
N ALA A 190 22.78 16.23 2.43
CA ALA A 190 21.35 16.43 2.35
C ALA A 190 20.68 15.10 2.67
N ALA A 191 19.69 15.09 3.56
CA ALA A 191 18.73 14.01 3.58
C ALA A 191 18.20 13.84 2.14
N PRO A 192 18.01 12.61 1.64
CA PRO A 192 17.49 12.43 0.29
C PRO A 192 16.15 13.17 0.20
N GLY A 193 16.10 14.20 -0.64
CA GLY A 193 14.89 14.97 -0.88
C GLY A 193 13.87 14.15 -1.68
N ALA A 194 12.70 14.72 -1.90
CA ALA A 194 11.75 14.18 -2.86
C ALA A 194 12.38 14.04 -4.25
N THR A 195 11.85 13.12 -5.05
CA THR A 195 12.30 12.85 -6.43
C THR A 195 12.37 14.15 -7.23
N PRO A 196 13.54 14.51 -7.77
CA PRO A 196 13.67 15.73 -8.57
C PRO A 196 12.72 15.72 -9.76
N ALA A 197 12.23 16.90 -10.17
CA ALA A 197 11.26 17.00 -11.26
C ALA A 197 11.82 16.49 -12.59
N GLU A 198 13.12 16.63 -12.81
CA GLU A 198 13.84 16.12 -13.98
C GLU A 198 13.92 14.59 -14.06
N GLU A 199 13.66 13.88 -12.94
CA GLU A 199 13.59 12.42 -12.89
C GLU A 199 12.14 11.90 -13.04
N VAL A 200 11.17 12.80 -13.17
CA VAL A 200 9.77 12.45 -13.45
C VAL A 200 9.55 12.48 -14.97
N GLU A 201 9.28 11.32 -15.53
CA GLU A 201 8.86 11.19 -16.92
C GLU A 201 7.39 11.63 -17.02
N VAL A 202 7.07 12.53 -17.95
CA VAL A 202 5.72 13.03 -18.21
C VAL A 202 5.45 13.07 -19.72
N VAL A 203 4.20 12.90 -20.13
CA VAL A 203 3.78 13.05 -21.53
C VAL A 203 4.16 14.43 -22.10
N ASP A 204 4.54 14.45 -23.38
CA ASP A 204 4.89 15.67 -24.13
C ASP A 204 3.85 16.80 -23.99
N GLY A 205 4.35 18.03 -23.84
CA GLY A 205 3.53 19.25 -23.71
C GLY A 205 3.14 19.57 -22.27
N TYR A 206 3.60 18.78 -21.30
CA TYR A 206 3.42 19.06 -19.87
C TYR A 206 4.78 19.29 -19.19
N GLU A 207 4.77 20.08 -18.13
CA GLU A 207 5.92 20.39 -17.29
C GLU A 207 5.60 20.01 -15.83
N VAL A 208 6.55 19.35 -15.16
CA VAL A 208 6.49 19.01 -13.74
C VAL A 208 7.47 19.90 -12.99
N GLU A 209 7.03 20.43 -11.85
CA GLU A 209 7.84 21.26 -10.96
C GLU A 209 7.75 20.71 -9.53
N LEU A 210 8.89 20.40 -8.92
CA LEU A 210 8.97 20.06 -7.49
C LEU A 210 8.96 21.37 -6.69
N LEU A 211 7.84 21.65 -6.00
CA LEU A 211 7.67 22.87 -5.22
C LEU A 211 8.24 22.74 -3.81
N TYR A 212 8.16 21.55 -3.23
CA TYR A 212 8.57 21.33 -1.85
C TYR A 212 9.00 19.89 -1.61
N SER A 213 10.23 19.71 -1.12
CA SER A 213 10.67 18.46 -0.54
C SER A 213 10.38 18.51 0.96
N VAL A 214 9.38 17.75 1.40
CA VAL A 214 8.87 17.81 2.78
C VAL A 214 9.97 17.40 3.77
N PRO A 215 10.28 18.21 4.79
CA PRO A 215 11.18 17.82 5.86
C PRO A 215 10.58 16.68 6.68
N LYS A 216 10.88 15.43 6.32
CA LYS A 216 10.22 14.22 6.84
C LYS A 216 10.20 14.14 8.38
N GLU A 217 11.29 14.53 9.04
CA GLU A 217 11.41 14.47 10.51
C GLU A 217 10.56 15.54 11.23
N GLU A 218 10.17 16.61 10.54
CA GLU A 218 9.39 17.71 11.12
C GLU A 218 7.93 17.67 10.68
N GLN A 219 7.68 17.28 9.43
CA GLN A 219 6.38 17.40 8.76
C GLN A 219 5.81 16.06 8.27
N GLY A 220 6.51 14.96 8.55
CA GLY A 220 6.04 13.59 8.32
C GLY A 220 5.91 13.21 6.85
N SER A 221 4.86 12.47 6.52
CA SER A 221 4.65 11.86 5.20
C SER A 221 3.25 12.14 4.69
N TRP A 222 3.14 12.92 3.61
CA TRP A 222 1.88 13.49 3.18
C TRP A 222 1.04 12.52 2.35
N VAL A 223 -0.27 12.42 2.67
CA VAL A 223 -1.17 11.40 2.09
C VAL A 223 -2.44 11.94 1.43
N SER A 224 -2.85 13.16 1.71
CA SER A 224 -4.07 13.76 1.16
C SER A 224 -3.94 15.26 1.03
N MET A 225 -4.73 15.85 0.14
CA MET A 225 -4.67 17.25 -0.23
C MET A 225 -6.05 17.79 -0.65
N THR A 226 -6.30 19.08 -0.41
CA THR A 226 -7.44 19.81 -0.97
C THR A 226 -7.10 21.27 -1.22
N VAL A 227 -7.84 21.95 -2.09
CA VAL A 227 -7.71 23.39 -2.36
C VAL A 227 -8.69 24.15 -1.48
N ASP A 228 -8.21 25.19 -0.79
CA ASP A 228 -9.05 26.09 -0.01
C ASP A 228 -9.66 27.22 -0.87
N PRO A 229 -10.67 27.96 -0.38
CA PRO A 229 -11.32 29.03 -1.16
C PRO A 229 -10.41 30.20 -1.58
N LYS A 230 -9.18 30.30 -1.04
CA LYS A 230 -8.18 31.31 -1.39
C LYS A 230 -7.15 30.78 -2.40
N GLY A 231 -7.29 29.55 -2.87
CA GLY A 231 -6.38 28.90 -3.81
C GLY A 231 -5.12 28.34 -3.17
N ARG A 232 -5.07 28.28 -1.82
CA ARG A 232 -4.01 27.60 -1.07
C ARG A 232 -4.33 26.12 -0.97
N LEU A 233 -3.34 25.30 -0.64
CA LEU A 233 -3.53 23.88 -0.41
C LEU A 233 -3.61 23.60 1.10
N ILE A 234 -4.40 22.60 1.46
CA ILE A 234 -4.35 21.96 2.78
C ILE A 234 -3.91 20.53 2.54
N VAL A 235 -2.87 20.08 3.24
CA VAL A 235 -2.28 18.74 3.10
C VAL A 235 -2.23 18.04 4.46
N SER A 236 -2.31 16.71 4.45
CA SER A 236 -2.21 15.91 5.68
C SER A 236 -0.90 15.13 5.75
N ASP A 237 -0.17 15.26 6.85
CA ASP A 237 0.74 14.21 7.31
C ASP A 237 -0.07 12.99 7.76
N GLN A 238 0.28 11.79 7.31
CA GLN A 238 -0.42 10.56 7.64
C GLN A 238 -0.55 10.35 9.14
N TYR A 239 0.50 10.61 9.93
CA TYR A 239 0.50 10.31 11.36
C TYR A 239 0.50 11.56 12.24
N GLY A 240 0.31 12.74 11.65
CA GLY A 240 0.53 14.01 12.33
C GLY A 240 -0.52 15.07 11.99
N LYS A 241 -0.04 16.29 11.77
CA LYS A 241 -0.87 17.49 11.62
C LYS A 241 -1.29 17.71 10.17
N LEU A 242 -2.30 18.56 10.01
CA LEU A 242 -2.56 19.22 8.73
C LEU A 242 -1.63 20.42 8.56
N TYR A 243 -1.26 20.71 7.31
CA TYR A 243 -0.49 21.88 6.94
C TYR A 243 -1.24 22.68 5.89
N ARG A 244 -1.16 24.00 5.99
CA ARG A 244 -1.62 24.92 4.96
C ARG A 244 -0.41 25.36 4.15
N VAL A 245 -0.52 25.25 2.83
CA VAL A 245 0.56 25.54 1.87
C VAL A 245 0.09 26.62 0.92
N THR A 246 0.83 27.72 0.82
CA THR A 246 0.65 28.73 -0.23
C THR A 246 1.68 28.47 -1.33
N PRO A 247 1.27 27.95 -2.50
CA PRO A 247 2.21 27.71 -3.59
C PRO A 247 2.79 29.01 -4.13
N PRO A 248 4.06 29.02 -4.59
CA PRO A 248 4.62 30.17 -5.27
C PRO A 248 3.84 30.49 -6.56
N PRO A 249 3.76 31.75 -7.00
CA PRO A 249 3.11 32.10 -8.27
C PRO A 249 3.70 31.33 -9.46
N VAL A 250 2.84 30.98 -10.43
CA VAL A 250 3.28 30.32 -11.67
C VAL A 250 4.32 31.17 -12.40
N GLY A 251 5.40 30.53 -12.85
CA GLY A 251 6.51 31.20 -13.54
C GLY A 251 7.51 31.91 -12.63
N GLN A 252 7.42 31.72 -11.30
CA GLN A 252 8.38 32.23 -10.31
C GLN A 252 8.93 31.10 -9.44
N PRO A 253 9.76 30.18 -10.00
CA PRO A 253 10.24 29.00 -9.28
C PRO A 253 11.17 29.32 -8.10
N ASP A 254 11.78 30.51 -8.10
CA ASP A 254 12.63 30.98 -7.00
C ASP A 254 11.83 31.62 -5.83
N ALA A 255 10.51 31.79 -5.98
CA ALA A 255 9.68 32.32 -4.90
C ALA A 255 9.53 31.28 -3.78
N GLU A 256 9.65 31.73 -2.54
CA GLU A 256 9.55 30.85 -1.37
C GLU A 256 8.13 30.28 -1.25
N ILE A 257 8.04 28.97 -1.04
CA ILE A 257 6.79 28.31 -0.68
C ILE A 257 6.52 28.50 0.81
N ASP A 258 5.29 28.87 1.15
CA ASP A 258 4.90 29.13 2.53
C ASP A 258 4.13 27.93 3.09
N VAL A 259 4.64 27.30 4.15
CA VAL A 259 4.07 26.07 4.74
C VAL A 259 3.92 26.25 6.25
N HIS A 260 2.69 26.18 6.76
CA HIS A 260 2.40 26.35 8.19
C HIS A 260 1.54 25.21 8.74
N PRO A 261 1.84 24.70 9.95
CA PRO A 261 0.99 23.73 10.61
C PRO A 261 -0.35 24.36 10.99
N MET A 262 -1.42 23.56 10.94
CA MET A 262 -2.77 23.95 11.33
C MET A 262 -3.14 23.38 12.70
N GLU A 263 -4.02 24.08 13.42
CA GLU A 263 -4.53 23.67 14.74
C GLU A 263 -5.74 22.72 14.64
N VAL A 264 -5.68 21.76 13.70
CA VAL A 264 -6.71 20.74 13.50
C VAL A 264 -6.12 19.38 13.87
N GLU A 265 -6.44 18.88 15.06
CA GLU A 265 -5.89 17.65 15.63
C GLU A 265 -6.75 16.42 15.27
N THR A 266 -6.57 15.90 14.06
CA THR A 266 -7.32 14.71 13.60
C THR A 266 -6.46 13.45 13.43
N GLY A 267 -5.19 13.57 13.00
CA GLY A 267 -4.32 12.42 12.66
C GLY A 267 -4.92 11.51 11.56
N MET A 268 -4.12 10.74 10.83
CA MET A 268 -4.62 9.75 9.83
C MET A 268 -5.71 10.31 8.90
N ALA A 269 -5.57 11.56 8.48
CA ALA A 269 -6.55 12.23 7.64
C ALA A 269 -6.32 11.80 6.18
N HIS A 270 -7.00 10.72 5.79
CA HIS A 270 -6.89 10.10 4.47
C HIS A 270 -7.66 10.88 3.38
N GLY A 271 -8.61 11.73 3.76
CA GLY A 271 -9.38 12.54 2.82
C GLY A 271 -9.63 13.94 3.36
N LEU A 272 -9.51 14.93 2.49
CA LEU A 272 -9.71 16.35 2.80
C LEU A 272 -10.63 16.97 1.76
N LEU A 273 -11.55 17.82 2.20
CA LEU A 273 -12.44 18.57 1.31
C LEU A 273 -12.83 19.91 1.93
N CYS A 274 -12.47 21.01 1.27
CA CYS A 274 -13.09 22.30 1.55
C CYS A 274 -14.41 22.40 0.78
N ALA A 275 -15.54 22.42 1.49
CA ALA A 275 -16.88 22.57 0.91
C ALA A 275 -17.83 23.13 1.96
N PHE A 276 -19.01 23.63 1.55
CA PHE A 276 -20.07 24.05 2.48
C PHE A 276 -19.60 24.97 3.63
N ASP A 277 -18.71 25.92 3.32
CA ASP A 277 -18.08 26.84 4.29
C ASP A 277 -17.37 26.12 5.46
N SER A 278 -16.74 24.97 5.19
CA SER A 278 -16.04 24.16 6.19
C SER A 278 -14.91 23.34 5.56
N LEU A 279 -13.96 22.92 6.39
CA LEU A 279 -13.03 21.84 6.06
C LEU A 279 -13.59 20.53 6.60
N TYR A 280 -13.82 19.57 5.72
CA TYR A 280 -14.17 18.20 6.08
C TYR A 280 -12.93 17.33 6.07
N VAL A 281 -12.80 16.48 7.09
CA VAL A 281 -11.65 15.60 7.28
C VAL A 281 -12.13 14.17 7.48
N MET A 282 -11.65 13.24 6.65
CA MET A 282 -11.91 11.81 6.78
C MET A 282 -10.74 11.17 7.53
N VAL A 283 -11.01 10.71 8.74
CA VAL A 283 -10.01 10.08 9.61
C VAL A 283 -10.13 8.57 9.51
N ASN A 284 -8.99 7.89 9.36
CA ASN A 284 -8.88 6.44 9.35
C ASN A 284 -7.88 5.94 10.41
N ASP A 285 -8.27 6.08 11.67
CA ASP A 285 -7.45 5.78 12.86
C ASP A 285 -8.13 4.75 13.77
N GLY A 286 -8.72 3.72 13.17
CA GLY A 286 -9.41 2.65 13.87
C GLY A 286 -10.57 3.12 14.74
N ALA A 287 -10.38 3.19 16.06
CA ALA A 287 -11.42 3.64 17.00
C ALA A 287 -11.85 5.10 16.74
N ASN A 288 -10.93 5.93 16.23
CA ASN A 288 -11.19 7.32 15.91
C ASN A 288 -11.70 7.52 14.48
N SER A 289 -11.78 6.46 13.66
CA SER A 289 -12.23 6.58 12.28
C SER A 289 -13.61 7.25 12.14
N GLY A 290 -13.75 8.14 11.17
CA GLY A 290 -14.98 8.89 10.96
C GLY A 290 -14.85 10.16 10.14
N LEU A 291 -16.00 10.78 9.90
CA LEU A 291 -16.12 12.08 9.24
C LEU A 291 -16.08 13.19 10.29
N TYR A 292 -15.16 14.13 10.11
CA TYR A 292 -14.99 15.32 10.95
C TYR A 292 -15.25 16.59 10.14
N ARG A 293 -15.62 17.66 10.85
CA ARG A 293 -15.79 18.99 10.30
C ARG A 293 -15.02 20.00 11.15
N ALA A 294 -14.25 20.83 10.48
CA ALA A 294 -13.52 21.95 11.05
C ALA A 294 -14.08 23.27 10.48
N LYS A 295 -14.31 24.26 11.35
CA LYS A 295 -14.85 25.58 11.00
C LYS A 295 -13.97 26.68 11.53
N ASP A 296 -13.94 27.79 10.80
CA ASP A 296 -13.46 29.09 11.24
C ASP A 296 -14.69 29.87 11.74
N THR A 297 -14.81 30.02 13.07
CA THR A 297 -16.02 30.61 13.68
C THR A 297 -15.93 32.12 13.90
N ASP A 298 -14.75 32.73 13.79
CA ASP A 298 -14.53 34.16 14.00
C ASP A 298 -14.02 34.92 12.77
N GLY A 299 -13.74 34.22 11.68
CA GLY A 299 -13.33 34.75 10.38
C GLY A 299 -11.87 35.17 10.32
N ASP A 300 -11.03 34.66 11.22
CA ASP A 300 -9.61 34.98 11.31
C ASP A 300 -8.72 34.13 10.38
N ASP A 301 -9.32 33.27 9.56
CA ASP A 301 -8.68 32.31 8.67
C ASP A 301 -8.06 31.08 9.36
N HIS A 302 -8.40 30.81 10.62
CA HIS A 302 -8.02 29.60 11.37
C HIS A 302 -9.25 28.75 11.67
N TYR A 303 -9.11 27.44 11.53
CA TYR A 303 -10.17 26.53 11.94
C TYR A 303 -10.06 26.32 13.46
N ASP A 304 -11.02 26.84 14.21
CA ASP A 304 -11.05 26.89 15.68
C ASP A 304 -12.10 25.95 16.31
N ALA A 305 -12.99 25.38 15.50
CA ALA A 305 -14.01 24.43 15.95
C ALA A 305 -13.96 23.13 15.14
N VAL A 306 -13.53 22.04 15.79
CA VAL A 306 -13.48 20.69 15.20
C VAL A 306 -14.49 19.77 15.89
N GLU A 307 -15.34 19.11 15.10
CA GLU A 307 -16.33 18.15 15.59
C GLU A 307 -16.34 16.86 14.76
N LYS A 308 -16.59 15.73 15.42
CA LYS A 308 -16.85 14.46 14.74
C LYS A 308 -18.33 14.37 14.37
N LEU A 309 -18.62 14.35 13.08
CA LEU A 309 -19.99 14.26 12.56
C LEU A 309 -20.53 12.83 12.57
N GLN A 310 -19.70 11.85 12.23
CA GLN A 310 -20.10 10.44 12.16
C GLN A 310 -18.91 9.52 12.45
N SER A 311 -19.12 8.53 13.31
CA SER A 311 -18.18 7.41 13.46
C SER A 311 -18.32 6.42 12.31
N LEU A 312 -17.20 6.05 11.70
CA LEU A 312 -17.12 5.05 10.64
C LEU A 312 -16.23 3.91 11.10
N ASN A 313 -16.83 2.78 11.44
CA ASN A 313 -16.13 1.62 11.99
C ASN A 313 -15.32 0.90 10.90
N GLY A 314 -14.11 1.39 10.64
CA GLY A 314 -13.13 0.84 9.72
C GLY A 314 -11.71 1.14 10.20
N ARG A 315 -10.72 0.37 9.74
CA ARG A 315 -9.31 0.54 10.12
C ARG A 315 -8.36 0.10 9.03
N GLY A 316 -7.11 0.54 9.13
CA GLY A 316 -6.02 0.13 8.26
C GLY A 316 -6.19 0.61 6.82
N GLU A 317 -5.46 0.01 5.90
CA GLU A 317 -5.39 0.45 4.50
C GLU A 317 -6.74 0.44 3.75
N HIS A 318 -7.76 -0.27 4.26
CA HIS A 318 -9.08 -0.41 3.63
C HIS A 318 -10.21 0.21 4.48
N GLY A 319 -9.86 1.25 5.23
CA GLY A 319 -10.79 2.03 6.06
C GLY A 319 -11.66 3.00 5.25
N PRO A 320 -12.22 4.04 5.88
CA PRO A 320 -12.79 5.17 5.16
C PRO A 320 -11.68 6.05 4.55
N HIS A 321 -11.89 6.59 3.35
CA HIS A 321 -10.82 7.28 2.60
C HIS A 321 -11.18 8.72 2.24
N ALA A 322 -11.93 8.92 1.15
CA ALA A 322 -12.14 10.24 0.58
C ALA A 322 -13.60 10.75 0.69
N MET A 323 -13.76 12.02 0.34
CA MET A 323 -15.07 12.65 0.16
C MET A 323 -15.06 13.62 -1.01
N ARG A 324 -16.22 13.81 -1.64
CA ARG A 324 -16.43 14.82 -2.69
C ARG A 324 -17.75 15.54 -2.48
N GLU A 325 -17.80 16.79 -2.93
CA GLU A 325 -19.06 17.51 -3.05
C GLU A 325 -19.87 16.96 -4.23
N GLY A 326 -21.11 16.55 -3.97
CA GLY A 326 -22.07 16.18 -5.00
C GLY A 326 -22.89 17.37 -5.47
N ALA A 327 -23.29 17.37 -6.75
CA ALA A 327 -24.18 18.40 -7.31
C ALA A 327 -25.58 18.44 -6.65
N ASP A 328 -25.91 17.43 -5.84
CA ASP A 328 -27.11 17.37 -5.00
C ASP A 328 -26.95 18.09 -3.64
N GLY A 329 -25.84 18.78 -3.42
CA GLY A 329 -25.55 19.54 -2.20
C GLY A 329 -25.25 18.64 -1.00
N ARG A 330 -24.72 17.44 -1.26
CA ARG A 330 -24.39 16.43 -0.25
C ARG A 330 -22.91 16.12 -0.25
N LEU A 331 -22.42 15.64 0.89
CA LEU A 331 -21.08 15.05 0.99
C LEU A 331 -21.17 13.60 0.55
N TRP A 332 -20.48 13.26 -0.54
CA TRP A 332 -20.30 11.89 -0.97
C TRP A 332 -19.06 11.33 -0.31
N VAL A 333 -19.15 10.11 0.22
CA VAL A 333 -18.13 9.47 1.05
C VAL A 333 -17.86 8.06 0.53
N ILE A 334 -16.58 7.68 0.52
CA ILE A 334 -16.12 6.38 0.07
C ILE A 334 -15.40 5.61 1.18
N ALA A 335 -15.63 4.29 1.24
CA ALA A 335 -15.00 3.43 2.23
C ALA A 335 -14.70 2.02 1.70
N GLY A 336 -13.56 1.47 2.12
CA GLY A 336 -13.11 0.13 1.78
C GLY A 336 -13.89 -0.99 2.47
N ASN A 337 -13.59 -2.22 2.07
CA ASN A 337 -14.28 -3.43 2.51
C ASN A 337 -14.16 -3.70 4.01
N GLU A 338 -13.16 -3.14 4.69
CA GLU A 338 -13.00 -3.27 6.15
C GLU A 338 -13.84 -2.26 6.95
N THR A 339 -14.57 -1.36 6.28
CA THR A 339 -15.41 -0.35 6.92
C THR A 339 -16.88 -0.76 6.94
N LYS A 340 -17.46 -0.95 8.13
CA LYS A 340 -18.90 -1.22 8.29
C LYS A 340 -19.74 -0.06 7.74
N LEU A 341 -20.98 -0.34 7.36
CA LEU A 341 -21.93 0.72 7.02
C LEU A 341 -22.09 1.68 8.21
N PRO A 342 -22.31 2.99 7.96
CA PRO A 342 -22.56 3.97 9.02
C PRO A 342 -23.75 3.56 9.88
N GLU A 343 -23.61 3.65 11.20
CA GLU A 343 -24.72 3.37 12.11
C GLU A 343 -25.86 4.39 11.89
N GLY A 344 -27.10 3.91 11.84
CA GLY A 344 -28.27 4.77 11.67
C GLY A 344 -28.47 5.33 10.26
N TYR A 345 -27.80 4.78 9.24
CA TYR A 345 -28.07 5.15 7.85
C TYR A 345 -29.54 4.88 7.47
N ASN A 346 -30.06 5.69 6.56
CA ASN A 346 -31.41 5.60 6.07
C ASN A 346 -31.53 4.45 5.07
N GLU A 347 -31.90 3.27 5.55
CA GLU A 347 -32.04 2.06 4.72
C GLU A 347 -33.11 2.24 3.63
N GLU A 348 -34.17 2.99 3.91
CA GLU A 348 -35.28 3.19 2.98
C GLU A 348 -34.93 4.11 1.83
N GLU A 349 -34.10 5.12 2.07
CA GLU A 349 -33.60 6.03 1.03
C GLU A 349 -32.28 5.56 0.40
N SER A 350 -31.74 4.43 0.84
CA SER A 350 -30.54 3.82 0.26
C SER A 350 -30.88 2.99 -0.96
N ALA A 351 -30.09 3.14 -2.02
CA ALA A 351 -30.27 2.41 -3.28
C ALA A 351 -29.79 0.95 -3.16
N VAL A 352 -28.74 0.70 -2.37
CA VAL A 352 -28.24 -0.65 -2.10
C VAL A 352 -29.18 -1.36 -1.11
N LYS A 353 -29.97 -2.30 -1.62
CA LYS A 353 -30.82 -3.22 -0.85
C LYS A 353 -30.66 -4.66 -1.37
N ASN A 354 -31.24 -5.63 -0.65
CA ASN A 354 -31.31 -7.05 -1.04
C ASN A 354 -29.95 -7.72 -1.32
N PHE A 355 -28.84 -7.12 -0.88
CA PHE A 355 -27.51 -7.69 -1.05
C PHE A 355 -27.37 -8.99 -0.25
N ALA A 356 -26.62 -9.94 -0.79
CA ALA A 356 -26.10 -11.09 -0.05
C ALA A 356 -24.89 -11.65 -0.81
N GLU A 357 -24.41 -12.81 -0.35
CA GLU A 357 -23.24 -13.45 -0.91
C GLU A 357 -23.45 -14.01 -2.33
N ASP A 358 -24.67 -14.45 -2.64
CA ASP A 358 -25.09 -15.01 -3.94
C ASP A 358 -24.14 -16.01 -4.59
N LEU A 359 -23.67 -16.98 -3.81
CA LEU A 359 -22.80 -18.07 -4.25
C LEU A 359 -23.57 -19.39 -4.36
N LEU A 360 -23.63 -19.95 -5.56
CA LEU A 360 -24.34 -21.22 -5.82
C LEU A 360 -23.63 -22.44 -5.20
N LEU A 361 -22.30 -22.42 -5.20
CA LEU A 361 -21.46 -23.49 -4.66
C LEU A 361 -20.56 -22.91 -3.56
N PRO A 362 -20.09 -23.73 -2.60
CA PRO A 362 -19.25 -23.26 -1.51
C PRO A 362 -18.02 -22.49 -2.00
N ARG A 363 -17.67 -21.43 -1.29
CA ARG A 363 -16.39 -20.72 -1.45
C ARG A 363 -15.28 -21.42 -0.69
N ASN A 364 -14.03 -21.05 -0.97
CA ASN A 364 -12.92 -21.30 -0.08
C ASN A 364 -12.46 -19.94 0.49
N PRO A 365 -12.21 -19.83 1.81
CA PRO A 365 -11.61 -18.64 2.38
C PRO A 365 -10.21 -18.44 1.78
N ASP A 366 -9.71 -17.20 1.87
CA ASP A 366 -8.35 -16.92 1.50
C ASP A 366 -7.38 -17.66 2.45
N GLY A 367 -6.44 -18.42 1.91
CA GLY A 367 -5.51 -19.23 2.72
C GLY A 367 -4.50 -18.40 3.53
N ASN A 368 -4.42 -17.10 3.30
CA ASN A 368 -3.66 -16.15 4.12
C ASN A 368 -4.54 -15.41 5.13
N GLY A 369 -5.85 -15.64 5.13
CA GLY A 369 -6.81 -15.02 6.02
C GLY A 369 -7.26 -13.63 5.57
N HIS A 370 -6.94 -13.17 4.36
CA HIS A 370 -7.29 -11.81 3.93
C HIS A 370 -8.80 -11.59 3.88
N ALA A 371 -9.29 -10.65 4.69
CA ALA A 371 -10.70 -10.28 4.84
C ALA A 371 -11.64 -11.48 5.07
N THR A 372 -11.11 -12.60 5.59
CA THR A 372 -11.91 -13.79 5.88
C THR A 372 -12.98 -13.41 6.91
N GLY A 373 -14.23 -13.78 6.63
CA GLY A 373 -15.38 -13.43 7.47
C GLY A 373 -16.11 -12.16 7.05
N ARG A 374 -15.50 -11.31 6.20
CA ARG A 374 -16.12 -10.07 5.79
C ARG A 374 -17.15 -10.30 4.67
N LEU A 375 -18.43 -10.19 5.02
CA LEU A 375 -19.56 -10.43 4.13
C LEU A 375 -20.05 -9.15 3.43
N ALA A 376 -20.87 -9.33 2.39
CA ALA A 376 -21.60 -8.29 1.70
C ALA A 376 -22.36 -7.38 2.68
N PRO A 377 -22.48 -6.07 2.39
CA PRO A 377 -22.20 -5.43 1.11
C PRO A 377 -20.80 -4.80 1.02
N ALA A 378 -19.87 -5.21 1.90
CA ALA A 378 -18.55 -4.63 2.12
C ALA A 378 -17.94 -3.81 0.97
N GLY A 379 -17.38 -2.65 1.34
CA GLY A 379 -16.85 -1.66 0.42
C GLY A 379 -18.00 -0.89 -0.20
N TRP A 380 -18.11 0.40 0.09
CA TRP A 380 -19.33 1.15 -0.23
C TRP A 380 -19.05 2.62 -0.52
N ILE A 381 -19.97 3.21 -1.28
CA ILE A 381 -20.06 4.66 -1.50
C ILE A 381 -21.42 5.11 -1.00
N GLY A 382 -21.41 6.14 -0.16
CA GLY A 382 -22.60 6.72 0.45
C GLY A 382 -22.58 8.24 0.40
N SER A 383 -23.60 8.87 0.97
CA SER A 383 -23.64 10.32 1.13
C SER A 383 -24.36 10.74 2.41
N CYS A 384 -24.02 11.91 2.93
CA CYS A 384 -24.74 12.57 4.02
C CYS A 384 -24.95 14.06 3.73
N LYS A 385 -25.80 14.71 4.51
CA LYS A 385 -25.91 16.17 4.48
C LYS A 385 -24.62 16.81 5.04
N PRO A 386 -24.36 18.10 4.74
CA PRO A 386 -23.18 18.81 5.26
C PRO A 386 -23.03 18.85 6.80
N ASP A 387 -24.11 18.56 7.54
CA ASP A 387 -24.12 18.44 9.00
C ASP A 387 -23.91 17.00 9.51
N GLY A 388 -23.62 16.04 8.63
CA GLY A 388 -23.41 14.63 8.96
C GLY A 388 -24.68 13.82 9.12
N THR A 389 -25.86 14.39 8.89
CA THR A 389 -27.15 13.68 9.05
C THR A 389 -27.64 13.04 7.74
N ASP A 390 -28.67 12.18 7.84
CA ASP A 390 -29.36 11.56 6.69
C ASP A 390 -28.40 10.74 5.79
N TRP A 391 -27.63 9.82 6.37
CA TRP A 391 -26.74 8.94 5.60
C TRP A 391 -27.51 8.03 4.66
N ARG A 392 -27.04 7.88 3.41
CA ARG A 392 -27.63 7.00 2.38
C ARG A 392 -26.52 6.25 1.65
N ILE A 393 -26.76 4.98 1.34
CA ILE A 393 -25.81 4.12 0.63
C ILE A 393 -26.23 3.99 -0.83
N HIS A 394 -25.31 4.34 -1.74
CA HIS A 394 -25.58 4.45 -3.17
C HIS A 394 -25.01 3.29 -3.96
N ALA A 395 -23.85 2.76 -3.58
CA ALA A 395 -23.20 1.64 -4.25
C ALA A 395 -22.38 0.80 -3.25
N ALA A 396 -22.12 -0.45 -3.61
CA ALA A 396 -21.47 -1.43 -2.75
C ALA A 396 -20.65 -2.47 -3.53
N GLY A 397 -19.99 -3.37 -2.81
CA GLY A 397 -19.26 -4.50 -3.40
C GLY A 397 -17.90 -4.13 -3.95
N PHE A 398 -17.26 -3.12 -3.38
CA PHE A 398 -15.88 -2.75 -3.71
C PHE A 398 -14.87 -3.47 -2.81
N ARG A 399 -13.60 -3.56 -3.24
CA ARG A 399 -12.54 -3.99 -2.31
C ARG A 399 -12.05 -2.81 -1.49
N ASN A 400 -11.40 -1.87 -2.15
CA ASN A 400 -10.87 -0.69 -1.52
C ASN A 400 -10.87 0.44 -2.54
N PRO A 401 -12.04 1.08 -2.76
CA PRO A 401 -12.12 2.22 -3.62
C PRO A 401 -11.57 3.41 -2.84
N TYR A 402 -10.40 3.89 -3.24
CA TYR A 402 -9.64 4.84 -2.40
C TYR A 402 -10.13 6.28 -2.58
N ASP A 403 -10.32 6.70 -3.83
CA ASP A 403 -10.81 8.03 -4.17
C ASP A 403 -11.77 7.99 -5.38
N MET A 404 -12.49 9.09 -5.59
CA MET A 404 -13.54 9.24 -6.58
C MET A 404 -13.65 10.68 -7.11
N ALA A 405 -14.19 10.84 -8.31
CA ALA A 405 -14.47 12.15 -8.89
C ALA A 405 -15.72 12.17 -9.79
N PHE A 406 -16.38 13.34 -9.86
CA PHE A 406 -17.53 13.57 -10.72
C PHE A 406 -17.13 14.21 -12.05
N ASN A 407 -17.66 13.68 -13.15
CA ASN A 407 -17.52 14.33 -14.46
C ASN A 407 -18.54 15.48 -14.67
N ALA A 408 -18.51 16.15 -15.82
CA ALA A 408 -19.39 17.30 -16.09
C ALA A 408 -20.87 16.93 -16.19
N ALA A 409 -21.17 15.66 -16.47
CA ALA A 409 -22.52 15.14 -16.54
C ALA A 409 -23.08 14.75 -15.16
N GLY A 410 -22.31 14.93 -14.08
CA GLY A 410 -22.69 14.53 -12.72
C GLY A 410 -22.55 13.03 -12.44
N GLU A 411 -21.79 12.32 -13.28
CA GLU A 411 -21.54 10.89 -13.14
C GLU A 411 -20.30 10.64 -12.28
N LEU A 412 -20.37 9.67 -11.37
CA LEU A 412 -19.32 9.40 -10.40
C LEU A 412 -18.42 8.24 -10.85
N PHE A 413 -17.11 8.41 -10.68
CA PHE A 413 -16.12 7.36 -10.95
C PHE A 413 -15.26 7.11 -9.72
N ALA A 414 -14.99 5.84 -9.42
CA ALA A 414 -14.18 5.44 -8.28
C ALA A 414 -13.09 4.45 -8.70
N PHE A 415 -11.88 4.61 -8.15
CA PHE A 415 -10.75 3.75 -8.46
C PHE A 415 -10.54 2.70 -7.36
N ASP A 416 -10.85 1.43 -7.69
CA ASP A 416 -10.88 0.30 -6.76
C ASP A 416 -9.62 -0.57 -6.87
N ALA A 417 -9.11 -0.99 -5.71
CA ALA A 417 -7.87 -1.76 -5.61
C ALA A 417 -8.03 -3.22 -6.08
N ASP A 418 -6.94 -3.78 -6.60
CA ASP A 418 -6.85 -5.20 -6.97
C ASP A 418 -6.84 -6.13 -5.75
N MET A 419 -6.75 -7.44 -5.98
CA MET A 419 -6.23 -8.38 -4.97
C MET A 419 -5.05 -9.13 -5.57
N GLU A 420 -3.85 -8.57 -5.49
CA GLU A 420 -2.61 -9.11 -6.05
C GLU A 420 -2.20 -10.49 -5.49
N TRP A 421 -2.82 -10.91 -4.37
CA TRP A 421 -2.64 -12.27 -3.83
C TRP A 421 -3.44 -13.33 -4.58
N ASP A 422 -4.40 -12.92 -5.41
CA ASP A 422 -5.22 -13.85 -6.20
C ASP A 422 -4.74 -13.99 -7.64
N THR A 423 -3.70 -13.26 -8.06
CA THR A 423 -3.20 -13.29 -9.45
C THR A 423 -3.04 -14.72 -9.96
N GLY A 424 -3.49 -14.98 -11.19
CA GLY A 424 -3.46 -16.32 -11.76
C GLY A 424 -4.62 -17.24 -11.35
N THR A 425 -5.51 -16.80 -10.45
CA THR A 425 -6.75 -17.50 -10.13
C THR A 425 -7.94 -16.96 -10.94
N PRO A 426 -9.03 -17.75 -11.11
CA PRO A 426 -10.23 -17.30 -11.82
C PRO A 426 -11.05 -16.21 -11.12
N TRP A 427 -10.73 -15.86 -9.87
CA TRP A 427 -11.40 -14.82 -9.06
C TRP A 427 -10.51 -13.59 -8.80
N TYR A 428 -9.32 -13.53 -9.39
CA TYR A 428 -8.52 -12.30 -9.40
C TYR A 428 -9.31 -11.14 -10.03
N ARG A 429 -9.25 -9.97 -9.39
CA ARG A 429 -9.76 -8.71 -9.95
C ARG A 429 -8.62 -7.70 -9.94
N PRO A 430 -8.30 -7.07 -11.09
CA PRO A 430 -7.29 -6.03 -11.17
C PRO A 430 -7.79 -4.72 -10.53
N THR A 431 -6.89 -3.73 -10.45
CA THR A 431 -7.27 -2.36 -10.17
C THR A 431 -8.16 -1.89 -11.31
N ARG A 432 -9.21 -1.16 -10.97
CA ARG A 432 -10.26 -0.88 -11.94
C ARG A 432 -10.95 0.43 -11.67
N LEU A 433 -11.22 1.15 -12.74
CA LEU A 433 -12.07 2.33 -12.71
C LEU A 433 -13.52 1.89 -12.84
N ASN A 434 -14.36 2.29 -11.90
CA ASN A 434 -15.76 1.92 -11.86
C ASN A 434 -16.64 3.15 -12.10
N HIS A 435 -17.65 3.02 -12.96
CA HIS A 435 -18.72 4.00 -13.08
C HIS A 435 -19.81 3.70 -12.04
N VAL A 436 -19.95 4.59 -11.07
CA VAL A 436 -20.78 4.38 -9.89
C VAL A 436 -22.20 4.87 -10.18
N VAL A 437 -23.05 3.96 -10.66
CA VAL A 437 -24.50 4.19 -10.81
C VAL A 437 -25.22 3.89 -9.49
N ARG A 438 -26.43 4.46 -9.28
CA ARG A 438 -27.19 4.17 -8.06
C ARG A 438 -27.62 2.70 -8.01
N GLY A 439 -27.52 2.12 -6.82
CA GLY A 439 -27.79 0.70 -6.57
C GLY A 439 -26.70 -0.25 -7.08
N ALA A 440 -25.55 0.28 -7.52
CA ALA A 440 -24.48 -0.54 -8.08
C ALA A 440 -23.91 -1.54 -7.07
N GLU A 441 -23.55 -2.72 -7.59
CA GLU A 441 -22.82 -3.79 -6.90
C GLU A 441 -21.64 -4.19 -7.79
N PHE A 442 -20.44 -4.20 -7.22
CA PHE A 442 -19.19 -4.52 -7.94
C PHE A 442 -18.62 -5.90 -7.61
N GLY A 443 -19.35 -6.69 -6.82
CA GLY A 443 -19.16 -8.14 -6.71
C GLY A 443 -18.03 -8.57 -5.79
N TRP A 444 -17.41 -7.67 -5.03
CA TRP A 444 -16.37 -8.04 -4.08
C TRP A 444 -16.93 -8.96 -2.99
N ARG A 445 -16.28 -10.10 -2.78
CA ARG A 445 -16.48 -11.01 -1.66
C ARG A 445 -15.12 -11.57 -1.25
N PHE A 446 -14.97 -12.04 -0.02
CA PHE A 446 -13.70 -12.62 0.41
C PHE A 446 -13.40 -13.97 -0.25
N GLY A 447 -12.11 -14.32 -0.34
CA GLY A 447 -11.62 -15.59 -0.90
C GLY A 447 -12.11 -15.82 -2.33
N THR A 448 -12.58 -17.04 -2.62
CA THR A 448 -13.03 -17.43 -3.96
C THR A 448 -14.45 -16.97 -4.32
N GLY A 449 -15.08 -16.16 -3.46
CA GLY A 449 -16.47 -15.72 -3.62
C GLY A 449 -16.66 -14.55 -4.60
N LYS A 450 -15.59 -13.93 -5.12
CA LYS A 450 -15.68 -12.71 -5.95
C LYS A 450 -16.49 -12.96 -7.22
N TRP A 451 -17.49 -12.11 -7.46
CA TRP A 451 -18.35 -12.25 -8.63
C TRP A 451 -17.63 -11.81 -9.91
N PRO A 452 -17.86 -12.48 -11.04
CA PRO A 452 -17.46 -11.98 -12.34
C PRO A 452 -18.24 -10.72 -12.74
N ASP A 453 -17.56 -9.79 -13.40
CA ASP A 453 -18.13 -8.50 -13.82
C ASP A 453 -19.24 -8.65 -14.89
N TYR A 454 -19.28 -9.78 -15.59
CA TYR A 454 -20.32 -10.10 -16.57
C TYR A 454 -21.62 -10.63 -15.94
N TYR A 455 -21.71 -10.78 -14.62
CA TYR A 455 -22.97 -11.14 -13.98
C TYR A 455 -24.03 -10.05 -14.20
N ALA A 456 -25.27 -10.47 -14.42
CA ALA A 456 -26.40 -9.56 -14.67
C ALA A 456 -26.63 -8.55 -13.53
N ASP A 457 -26.24 -8.91 -12.31
CA ASP A 457 -26.37 -8.16 -11.05
C ASP A 457 -25.06 -7.51 -10.59
N SER A 458 -24.00 -7.54 -11.41
CA SER A 458 -22.78 -6.74 -11.23
C SER A 458 -22.76 -5.59 -12.24
N VAL A 459 -22.25 -4.41 -11.89
CA VAL A 459 -22.11 -3.31 -12.87
C VAL A 459 -20.86 -3.50 -13.75
N GLY A 460 -19.78 -4.02 -13.16
CA GLY A 460 -18.48 -4.18 -13.83
C GLY A 460 -17.67 -2.89 -13.93
N SER A 461 -16.43 -3.01 -14.40
CA SER A 461 -15.53 -1.87 -14.58
C SER A 461 -15.74 -1.14 -15.91
N VAL A 462 -15.34 0.13 -15.93
CA VAL A 462 -15.17 0.93 -17.16
C VAL A 462 -13.88 0.51 -17.86
N VAL A 463 -12.82 0.30 -17.09
CA VAL A 463 -11.52 -0.19 -17.57
C VAL A 463 -10.74 -0.83 -16.41
N ASP A 464 -10.02 -1.90 -16.74
CA ASP A 464 -9.10 -2.61 -15.84
C ASP A 464 -7.65 -2.16 -16.11
N LEU A 465 -6.92 -1.78 -15.05
CA LEU A 465 -5.58 -1.19 -15.14
C LEU A 465 -4.45 -2.13 -14.67
N GLY A 466 -4.79 -3.35 -14.26
CA GLY A 466 -3.82 -4.38 -13.89
C GLY A 466 -3.48 -4.38 -12.40
N LEU A 467 -2.22 -4.60 -12.05
CA LEU A 467 -1.74 -4.52 -10.66
C LEU A 467 -1.51 -3.05 -10.28
N GLY A 468 -1.83 -2.66 -9.04
CA GLY A 468 -1.56 -1.30 -8.56
C GLY A 468 -2.20 -1.00 -7.21
N SER A 469 -1.98 0.21 -6.71
CA SER A 469 -2.59 0.69 -5.47
C SER A 469 -3.21 2.07 -5.69
N PRO A 470 -4.54 2.17 -5.85
CA PRO A 470 -5.26 3.44 -6.00
C PRO A 470 -5.01 4.40 -4.83
N THR A 471 -4.83 5.68 -5.13
CA THR A 471 -4.69 6.73 -4.09
C THR A 471 -5.44 8.03 -4.42
N GLY A 472 -5.28 8.59 -5.62
CA GLY A 472 -5.92 9.85 -6.02
C GLY A 472 -6.70 9.73 -7.33
N VAL A 473 -7.84 10.42 -7.42
CA VAL A 473 -8.72 10.46 -8.60
C VAL A 473 -9.17 11.89 -8.83
N GLU A 474 -8.75 12.51 -9.94
CA GLU A 474 -9.04 13.91 -10.20
C GLU A 474 -9.29 14.17 -11.69
N PHE A 475 -10.31 14.96 -12.02
CA PHE A 475 -10.51 15.43 -13.39
C PHE A 475 -9.67 16.69 -13.63
N ALA A 476 -9.23 16.94 -14.87
CA ALA A 476 -8.52 18.16 -15.22
C ALA A 476 -9.35 19.45 -15.13
N ARG A 477 -10.63 19.38 -14.72
CA ARG A 477 -11.48 20.57 -14.62
C ARG A 477 -10.91 21.55 -13.61
N GLY A 478 -10.81 22.81 -14.02
CA GLY A 478 -10.17 23.87 -13.23
C GLY A 478 -8.69 24.03 -13.56
N THR A 479 -8.07 23.09 -14.29
CA THR A 479 -6.73 23.29 -14.83
C THR A 479 -6.76 23.99 -16.20
N ASN A 480 -5.60 24.43 -16.68
CA ASN A 480 -5.38 24.91 -18.05
C ASN A 480 -5.05 23.77 -19.03
N PHE A 481 -5.33 22.51 -18.67
CA PHE A 481 -5.05 21.37 -19.54
C PHE A 481 -5.99 21.40 -20.76
N PRO A 482 -5.54 20.87 -21.91
CA PRO A 482 -6.32 20.94 -23.13
C PRO A 482 -7.65 20.19 -23.02
N ASP A 483 -7.71 19.07 -22.31
CA ASP A 483 -8.97 18.33 -22.10
C ASP A 483 -9.41 18.44 -20.62
N PRO A 484 -10.42 19.28 -20.29
CA PRO A 484 -10.92 19.41 -18.92
C PRO A 484 -11.68 18.16 -18.43
N GLU A 485 -12.05 17.23 -19.32
CA GLU A 485 -12.69 15.96 -18.98
C GLU A 485 -11.70 14.79 -18.95
N ALA A 486 -10.40 15.03 -19.11
CA ALA A 486 -9.37 14.03 -18.83
C ALA A 486 -9.38 13.66 -17.35
N LEU A 487 -9.41 12.36 -17.06
CA LEU A 487 -9.40 11.81 -15.70
C LEU A 487 -8.01 11.28 -15.36
N PHE A 488 -7.48 11.66 -14.21
CA PHE A 488 -6.18 11.23 -13.71
C PHE A 488 -6.33 10.28 -12.53
N LEU A 489 -5.61 9.16 -12.56
CA LEU A 489 -5.64 8.13 -11.53
C LEU A 489 -4.22 7.88 -11.00
N ALA A 490 -3.99 8.09 -9.70
CA ALA A 490 -2.69 7.82 -9.08
C ALA A 490 -2.55 6.35 -8.63
N ASP A 491 -1.39 5.77 -8.93
CA ASP A 491 -0.97 4.42 -8.52
C ASP A 491 0.30 4.49 -7.67
N TRP A 492 0.12 4.32 -6.36
CA TRP A 492 1.18 4.39 -5.37
C TRP A 492 2.23 3.29 -5.55
N THR A 493 1.82 2.08 -5.95
CA THR A 493 2.71 0.91 -5.98
C THR A 493 3.78 1.00 -7.07
N HIS A 494 3.44 1.59 -8.21
CA HIS A 494 4.35 1.67 -9.36
C HIS A 494 4.86 3.08 -9.61
N GLY A 495 4.52 4.02 -8.75
CA GLY A 495 4.96 5.41 -8.80
C GLY A 495 4.58 6.12 -10.10
N ARG A 496 3.29 6.08 -10.44
CA ARG A 496 2.77 6.59 -11.71
C ARG A 496 1.37 7.19 -11.57
N VAL A 497 1.02 8.05 -12.51
CA VAL A 497 -0.34 8.56 -12.71
C VAL A 497 -0.79 8.15 -14.10
N PHE A 498 -2.00 7.65 -14.23
CA PHE A 498 -2.65 7.37 -15.50
C PHE A 498 -3.49 8.56 -15.96
N GLU A 499 -3.52 8.81 -17.26
CA GLU A 499 -4.57 9.62 -17.90
C GLU A 499 -5.56 8.66 -18.56
N VAL A 500 -6.83 8.83 -18.26
CA VAL A 500 -7.94 8.00 -18.72
C VAL A 500 -8.80 8.79 -19.70
N ASN A 501 -8.99 8.23 -20.89
CA ASN A 501 -9.88 8.77 -21.90
C ASN A 501 -11.23 8.07 -21.83
N MET A 502 -12.24 8.80 -21.37
CA MET A 502 -13.60 8.31 -21.15
C MET A 502 -14.44 8.44 -22.42
N LYS A 503 -15.12 7.36 -22.82
CA LYS A 503 -16.03 7.34 -23.97
C LYS A 503 -17.43 6.92 -23.53
N PRO A 504 -18.47 7.77 -23.71
CA PRO A 504 -19.84 7.37 -23.46
C PRO A 504 -20.27 6.19 -24.34
N VAL A 505 -20.92 5.20 -23.73
CA VAL A 505 -21.55 4.06 -24.42
C VAL A 505 -22.94 3.86 -23.82
N GLY A 506 -23.95 4.37 -24.52
CA GLY A 506 -25.32 4.40 -23.99
C GLY A 506 -25.40 5.23 -22.71
N ALA A 507 -25.98 4.66 -21.65
CA ALA A 507 -26.10 5.28 -20.33
C ALA A 507 -24.89 5.00 -19.43
N THR A 508 -23.76 4.52 -19.96
CA THR A 508 -22.53 4.29 -19.19
C THR A 508 -21.30 4.72 -20.01
N TYR A 509 -20.11 4.28 -19.60
CA TYR A 509 -18.84 4.61 -20.22
C TYR A 509 -17.98 3.35 -20.42
N GLU A 510 -17.15 3.41 -21.45
CA GLU A 510 -15.93 2.60 -21.60
C GLU A 510 -14.73 3.56 -21.58
N ALA A 511 -13.52 3.06 -21.34
CA ALA A 511 -12.33 3.90 -21.35
C ALA A 511 -11.09 3.20 -21.90
N THR A 512 -10.15 4.02 -22.34
CA THR A 512 -8.74 3.63 -22.54
C THR A 512 -7.86 4.47 -21.62
N PHE A 513 -6.63 4.05 -21.40
CA PHE A 513 -5.70 4.78 -20.55
C PHE A 513 -4.28 4.74 -21.10
N ARG A 514 -3.46 5.67 -20.63
CA ARG A 514 -2.00 5.66 -20.78
C ARG A 514 -1.34 6.11 -19.48
N THR A 515 -0.08 5.75 -19.28
CA THR A 515 0.73 6.40 -18.25
C THR A 515 0.90 7.87 -18.64
N PHE A 516 0.47 8.78 -17.75
CA PHE A 516 0.60 10.22 -17.91
C PHE A 516 1.95 10.71 -17.39
N LEU A 517 2.32 10.25 -16.19
CA LEU A 517 3.65 10.46 -15.62
C LEU A 517 4.08 9.28 -14.76
N SER A 518 5.39 9.15 -14.57
CA SER A 518 6.00 8.15 -13.69
C SER A 518 7.38 8.56 -13.19
N GLY A 519 7.78 8.02 -12.04
CA GLY A 519 9.12 8.20 -11.49
C GLY A 519 9.51 7.03 -10.57
N ARG A 520 10.81 6.90 -10.25
CA ARG A 520 11.33 5.76 -9.46
C ARG A 520 12.38 6.22 -8.44
N PRO A 521 12.00 6.47 -7.17
CA PRO A 521 10.66 6.30 -6.58
C PRO A 521 9.72 7.47 -6.93
N LEU A 522 8.41 7.24 -6.93
CA LEU A 522 7.41 8.33 -6.98
C LEU A 522 6.09 7.89 -6.34
N PRO A 523 6.04 7.54 -5.04
CA PRO A 523 4.85 6.98 -4.39
C PRO A 523 3.71 8.01 -4.31
N VAL A 524 2.93 8.16 -5.38
CA VAL A 524 1.89 9.19 -5.51
C VAL A 524 0.75 8.93 -4.53
N THR A 525 0.42 9.93 -3.71
CA THR A 525 -0.58 9.81 -2.65
C THR A 525 -1.87 10.56 -2.93
N ASP A 526 -1.83 11.68 -3.65
CA ASP A 526 -3.06 12.41 -3.98
C ASP A 526 -2.88 13.33 -5.18
N LEU A 527 -4.00 13.75 -5.77
CA LEU A 527 -4.12 14.67 -6.88
C LEU A 527 -5.19 15.73 -6.58
N THR A 528 -4.93 16.99 -6.91
CA THR A 528 -6.01 18.01 -6.88
C THR A 528 -5.83 19.06 -7.97
N ALA A 529 -6.92 19.41 -8.64
CA ALA A 529 -6.94 20.51 -9.61
C ALA A 529 -7.15 21.85 -8.89
N ASN A 530 -6.31 22.85 -9.17
CA ASN A 530 -6.43 24.17 -8.57
C ASN A 530 -6.97 25.20 -9.60
N PRO A 531 -8.24 25.62 -9.48
CA PRO A 531 -8.83 26.59 -10.41
C PRO A 531 -8.26 28.01 -10.30
N HIS A 532 -7.51 28.32 -9.23
CA HIS A 532 -6.96 29.67 -9.04
C HIS A 532 -5.71 29.94 -9.89
N ASP A 533 -4.92 28.91 -10.18
CA ASP A 533 -3.72 29.02 -11.00
C ASP A 533 -3.75 28.13 -12.26
N GLY A 534 -4.75 27.25 -12.37
CA GLY A 534 -4.94 26.36 -13.51
C GLY A 534 -3.96 25.18 -13.54
N SER A 535 -3.38 24.80 -12.40
CA SER A 535 -2.45 23.68 -12.30
C SER A 535 -3.11 22.41 -11.74
N LEU A 536 -2.55 21.25 -12.10
CA LEU A 536 -2.78 20.01 -11.35
C LEU A 536 -1.67 19.87 -10.30
N TYR A 537 -2.03 19.63 -9.04
CA TYR A 537 -1.09 19.36 -7.97
C TYR A 537 -1.05 17.87 -7.65
N MET A 538 0.12 17.40 -7.25
CA MET A 538 0.37 16.01 -6.87
C MET A 538 1.20 15.97 -5.59
N THR A 539 0.82 15.11 -4.63
CA THR A 539 1.67 14.77 -3.50
C THR A 539 2.25 13.36 -3.67
N THR A 540 3.47 13.16 -3.16
CA THR A 540 4.03 11.82 -2.92
C THR A 540 4.22 11.61 -1.43
N GLY A 541 4.25 10.35 -0.97
CA GLY A 541 4.46 10.03 0.44
C GLY A 541 3.74 8.75 0.89
N GLY A 542 3.20 8.81 2.11
CA GLY A 542 2.57 7.68 2.79
C GLY A 542 3.58 6.67 3.35
N ARG A 543 3.16 5.94 4.39
CA ARG A 543 3.95 4.91 5.09
C ARG A 543 5.34 5.40 5.53
N ARG A 544 5.41 6.66 5.98
CA ARG A 544 6.66 7.33 6.42
C ARG A 544 7.70 7.47 5.30
N THR A 545 7.31 7.41 4.03
CA THR A 545 8.22 7.67 2.90
C THR A 545 8.45 9.16 2.71
N GLN A 546 9.55 9.50 2.02
CA GLN A 546 9.87 10.88 1.66
C GLN A 546 8.76 11.49 0.82
N SER A 547 8.24 12.64 1.27
CA SER A 547 7.14 13.33 0.60
C SER A 547 7.62 14.51 -0.23
N GLY A 548 6.90 14.77 -1.31
CA GLY A 548 7.12 15.90 -2.20
C GLY A 548 5.78 16.49 -2.64
N LEU A 549 5.75 17.80 -2.83
CA LEU A 549 4.64 18.51 -3.47
C LEU A 549 5.07 18.96 -4.86
N TYR A 550 4.30 18.56 -5.86
CA TYR A 550 4.58 18.82 -7.26
C TYR A 550 3.44 19.63 -7.89
N ARG A 551 3.80 20.48 -8.84
CA ARG A 551 2.88 21.21 -9.71
C ARG A 551 3.08 20.76 -11.15
N ILE A 552 1.99 20.42 -11.82
CA ILE A 552 1.97 20.00 -13.22
C ILE A 552 1.19 21.03 -14.04
N ARG A 553 1.79 21.49 -15.14
CA ARG A 553 1.21 22.49 -16.03
C ARG A 553 1.27 22.03 -17.48
N TYR A 554 0.27 22.42 -18.27
CA TYR A 554 0.32 22.30 -19.72
C TYR A 554 1.11 23.49 -20.30
N THR A 555 2.11 23.20 -21.12
CA THR A 555 2.99 24.19 -21.77
C THR A 555 2.99 24.08 -23.29
N GLY A 556 2.22 23.15 -23.84
CA GLY A 556 2.05 23.00 -25.29
C GLY A 556 1.09 24.03 -25.92
N ASP A 557 0.97 23.94 -27.24
CA ASP A 557 0.20 24.90 -28.05
C ASP A 557 -1.26 24.44 -28.35
N ALA A 558 -1.71 23.31 -27.80
CA ALA A 558 -3.07 22.83 -28.07
C ALA A 558 -4.12 23.75 -27.44
N ALA A 559 -5.12 24.12 -28.24
CA ALA A 559 -6.28 24.83 -27.71
C ALA A 559 -7.09 23.92 -26.78
N PRO A 560 -7.70 24.48 -25.71
CA PRO A 560 -8.66 23.75 -24.90
C PRO A 560 -9.76 23.15 -25.77
N THR A 561 -10.04 21.87 -25.58
CA THR A 561 -11.14 21.18 -26.22
C THR A 561 -12.42 21.44 -25.43
N GLU A 562 -13.48 21.81 -26.14
CA GLU A 562 -14.81 21.81 -25.52
C GLU A 562 -15.22 20.39 -25.16
N PRO A 563 -15.85 20.17 -23.98
CA PRO A 563 -16.43 18.88 -23.63
C PRO A 563 -17.37 18.40 -24.73
N LYS A 564 -17.10 17.21 -25.28
CA LYS A 564 -17.95 16.66 -26.34
C LYS A 564 -19.26 16.18 -25.75
N VAL A 565 -20.35 16.84 -26.12
CA VAL A 565 -21.70 16.41 -25.75
C VAL A 565 -22.18 15.31 -26.70
N ASP A 566 -22.29 14.08 -26.19
CA ASP A 566 -22.99 12.99 -26.87
C ASP A 566 -24.48 13.03 -26.51
N ALA A 567 -25.31 13.59 -27.41
CA ALA A 567 -26.74 13.73 -27.20
C ALA A 567 -27.48 12.39 -27.04
N VAL A 568 -26.99 11.32 -27.68
CA VAL A 568 -27.60 9.98 -27.56
C VAL A 568 -27.32 9.41 -26.17
N ALA A 569 -26.07 9.50 -25.73
CA ALA A 569 -25.67 9.09 -24.40
C ALA A 569 -26.35 9.94 -23.31
N GLU A 570 -26.57 11.23 -23.55
CA GLU A 570 -27.30 12.10 -22.63
C GLU A 570 -28.76 11.67 -22.45
N VAL A 571 -29.47 11.36 -23.53
CA VAL A 571 -30.85 10.83 -23.44
C VAL A 571 -30.88 9.49 -22.71
N ALA A 572 -29.90 8.62 -22.97
CA ALA A 572 -29.78 7.34 -22.28
C ALA A 572 -29.52 7.52 -20.77
N ARG A 573 -28.60 8.41 -20.38
CA ARG A 573 -28.33 8.75 -18.97
C ARG A 573 -29.55 9.35 -18.28
N ARG A 574 -30.26 10.29 -18.91
CA ARG A 574 -31.51 10.84 -18.36
C ARG A 574 -32.57 9.76 -18.13
N THR A 575 -32.65 8.77 -19.02
CA THR A 575 -33.52 7.60 -18.84
C THR A 575 -33.08 6.77 -17.64
N ARG A 576 -31.77 6.50 -17.50
CA ARG A 576 -31.22 5.78 -16.35
C ARG A 576 -31.49 6.51 -15.03
N HIS A 577 -31.20 7.80 -14.94
CA HIS A 577 -31.47 8.63 -13.76
C HIS A 577 -32.96 8.64 -13.39
N MET A 578 -33.86 8.68 -14.38
CA MET A 578 -35.30 8.60 -14.14
C MET A 578 -35.68 7.30 -13.42
N LEU A 579 -35.11 6.17 -13.84
CA LEU A 579 -35.33 4.85 -13.24
C LEU A 579 -34.69 4.74 -11.85
N GLU A 580 -33.48 5.28 -11.67
CA GLU A 580 -32.74 5.27 -10.40
C GLU A 580 -33.47 6.00 -9.26
N ARG A 581 -34.37 6.95 -9.57
CA ARG A 581 -35.23 7.56 -8.54
C ARG A 581 -36.10 6.51 -7.84
N GLY A 582 -36.56 5.50 -8.58
CA GLY A 582 -37.35 4.38 -8.06
C GLY A 582 -36.59 3.50 -7.07
N MET A 583 -35.26 3.66 -6.93
CA MET A 583 -34.44 2.97 -5.93
C MET A 583 -34.37 3.72 -4.59
N THR A 584 -34.96 4.91 -4.53
CA THR A 584 -35.01 5.80 -3.36
C THR A 584 -36.47 6.10 -3.02
N GLY A 585 -36.78 6.95 -2.04
CA GLY A 585 -38.16 7.21 -1.59
C GLY A 585 -39.11 7.85 -2.62
N GLU A 586 -38.68 8.00 -3.88
CA GLU A 586 -39.50 8.45 -5.01
C GLU A 586 -39.88 7.26 -5.92
N PRO A 587 -40.99 6.54 -5.65
CA PRO A 587 -41.34 5.34 -6.40
C PRO A 587 -41.63 5.65 -7.87
N VAL A 588 -41.12 4.79 -8.76
CA VAL A 588 -41.41 4.80 -10.19
C VAL A 588 -42.35 3.64 -10.48
N ALA A 589 -43.53 3.89 -11.05
CA ALA A 589 -44.52 2.85 -11.27
C ALA A 589 -44.00 1.68 -12.12
N VAL A 590 -44.44 0.45 -11.82
CA VAL A 590 -44.08 -0.78 -12.54
C VAL A 590 -44.25 -0.63 -14.06
N ASP A 591 -45.37 -0.09 -14.53
CA ASP A 591 -45.66 0.17 -15.96
C ASP A 591 -44.58 1.03 -16.65
N ALA A 592 -43.93 1.93 -15.90
CA ALA A 592 -42.85 2.76 -16.40
C ALA A 592 -41.49 2.03 -16.36
N LEU A 593 -41.27 1.09 -15.45
CA LEU A 593 -40.04 0.30 -15.33
C LEU A 593 -40.00 -0.84 -16.35
N TRP A 594 -41.10 -1.55 -16.52
CA TRP A 594 -41.19 -2.82 -17.26
C TRP A 594 -40.68 -2.75 -18.72
N PRO A 595 -40.97 -1.70 -19.50
CA PRO A 595 -40.45 -1.58 -20.86
C PRO A 595 -38.92 -1.58 -20.91
N HIS A 596 -38.26 -1.02 -19.90
CA HIS A 596 -36.81 -0.83 -19.82
C HIS A 596 -36.04 -2.09 -19.40
N LEU A 597 -36.69 -3.08 -18.78
CA LEU A 597 -36.09 -4.41 -18.54
C LEU A 597 -35.65 -5.08 -19.85
N GLY A 598 -36.32 -4.75 -20.96
CA GLY A 598 -36.01 -5.24 -22.31
C GLY A 598 -34.97 -4.43 -23.08
N SER A 599 -34.41 -3.35 -22.50
CA SER A 599 -33.49 -2.44 -23.20
C SER A 599 -32.26 -3.16 -23.77
N ARG A 600 -31.64 -2.62 -24.82
CA ARG A 600 -30.31 -3.10 -25.28
C ARG A 600 -29.17 -2.52 -24.45
N ASP A 601 -29.42 -1.36 -23.83
CA ASP A 601 -28.48 -0.72 -22.91
C ASP A 601 -28.51 -1.43 -21.56
N ARG A 602 -27.36 -1.99 -21.18
CA ARG A 602 -27.21 -2.77 -19.94
C ARG A 602 -27.41 -1.93 -18.69
N ALA A 603 -26.96 -0.67 -18.67
CA ALA A 603 -27.11 0.21 -17.52
C ALA A 603 -28.58 0.63 -17.31
N ILE A 604 -29.32 0.87 -18.40
CA ILE A 604 -30.78 1.11 -18.33
C ILE A 604 -31.52 -0.13 -17.82
N ARG A 605 -31.20 -1.32 -18.35
CA ARG A 605 -31.80 -2.58 -17.86
C ARG A 605 -31.50 -2.82 -16.38
N TYR A 606 -30.26 -2.60 -15.97
CA TYR A 606 -29.81 -2.74 -14.59
C TYR A 606 -30.64 -1.82 -13.68
N ALA A 607 -30.75 -0.54 -14.04
CA ALA A 607 -31.47 0.44 -13.26
C ALA A 607 -32.97 0.11 -13.15
N ALA A 608 -33.60 -0.28 -14.26
CA ALA A 608 -35.01 -0.71 -14.26
C ALA A 608 -35.24 -1.91 -13.34
N ARG A 609 -34.35 -2.90 -13.38
CA ARG A 609 -34.45 -4.12 -12.57
C ARG A 609 -34.24 -3.85 -11.08
N VAL A 610 -33.25 -3.03 -10.71
CA VAL A 610 -33.02 -2.68 -9.29
C VAL A 610 -34.16 -1.81 -8.74
N ALA A 611 -34.75 -0.92 -9.55
CA ALA A 611 -35.95 -0.19 -9.16
C ALA A 611 -37.17 -1.12 -9.00
N LEU A 612 -37.34 -2.12 -9.88
CA LEU A 612 -38.42 -3.12 -9.78
C LEU A 612 -38.34 -3.92 -8.48
N GLU A 613 -37.12 -4.23 -8.00
CA GLU A 613 -36.89 -4.92 -6.72
C GLU A 613 -37.40 -4.15 -5.48
N ARG A 614 -37.89 -2.91 -5.66
CA ARG A 614 -38.52 -2.11 -4.59
C ARG A 614 -40.04 -2.31 -4.50
N HIS A 615 -40.64 -2.95 -5.50
CA HIS A 615 -42.08 -3.22 -5.55
C HIS A 615 -42.42 -4.58 -4.97
N ASP A 616 -43.61 -4.70 -4.38
CA ASP A 616 -44.18 -5.98 -4.00
C ASP A 616 -44.31 -6.86 -5.26
N VAL A 617 -43.86 -8.11 -5.17
CA VAL A 617 -43.91 -9.07 -6.28
C VAL A 617 -45.34 -9.24 -6.80
N ALA A 618 -46.36 -9.13 -5.96
CA ALA A 618 -47.76 -9.23 -6.35
C ALA A 618 -48.18 -8.16 -7.39
N GLU A 619 -47.50 -7.01 -7.44
CA GLU A 619 -47.81 -5.92 -8.38
C GLU A 619 -47.41 -6.26 -9.82
N TRP A 620 -46.38 -7.08 -10.02
CA TRP A 620 -45.76 -7.27 -11.34
C TRP A 620 -45.57 -8.74 -11.76
N LYS A 621 -45.87 -9.70 -10.88
CA LYS A 621 -45.75 -11.14 -11.17
C LYS A 621 -46.60 -11.60 -12.36
N ASP A 622 -47.77 -11.00 -12.58
CA ASP A 622 -48.60 -11.31 -13.75
C ASP A 622 -47.95 -10.84 -15.05
N GLU A 623 -47.31 -9.66 -15.05
CA GLU A 623 -46.53 -9.17 -16.20
C GLU A 623 -45.36 -10.11 -16.50
N PHE A 624 -44.64 -10.56 -15.46
CA PHE A 624 -43.57 -11.55 -15.60
C PHE A 624 -44.06 -12.86 -16.24
N ALA A 625 -45.21 -13.36 -15.80
CA ALA A 625 -45.79 -14.60 -16.32
C ALA A 625 -46.09 -14.52 -17.82
N HIS A 626 -46.47 -13.33 -18.34
CA HIS A 626 -46.81 -13.11 -19.74
C HIS A 626 -45.66 -12.59 -20.61
N GLU A 627 -44.53 -12.17 -20.03
CA GLU A 627 -43.41 -11.60 -20.77
C GLU A 627 -42.69 -12.63 -21.66
N THR A 628 -42.25 -12.22 -22.85
CA THR A 628 -41.59 -13.09 -23.83
C THR A 628 -40.28 -12.52 -24.39
N ARG A 629 -40.01 -11.23 -24.18
CA ARG A 629 -38.76 -10.56 -24.59
C ARG A 629 -37.62 -11.11 -23.73
N PRO A 630 -36.56 -11.70 -24.31
CA PRO A 630 -35.53 -12.40 -23.54
C PRO A 630 -34.92 -11.59 -22.40
N ASN A 631 -34.50 -10.34 -22.67
CA ASN A 631 -33.93 -9.47 -21.63
C ASN A 631 -34.91 -9.21 -20.49
N ALA A 632 -36.18 -8.92 -20.78
CA ALA A 632 -37.18 -8.64 -19.76
C ALA A 632 -37.52 -9.89 -18.93
N VAL A 633 -37.60 -11.07 -19.57
CA VAL A 633 -37.74 -12.35 -18.85
C VAL A 633 -36.55 -12.57 -17.93
N ILE A 634 -35.32 -12.38 -18.40
CA ILE A 634 -34.12 -12.62 -17.59
C ILE A 634 -34.03 -11.64 -16.42
N GLN A 635 -34.22 -10.34 -16.66
CA GLN A 635 -34.15 -9.31 -15.62
C GLN A 635 -35.30 -9.44 -14.61
N GLY A 636 -36.51 -9.76 -15.07
CA GLY A 636 -37.64 -10.09 -14.20
C GLY A 636 -37.39 -11.34 -13.37
N ALA A 637 -36.71 -12.36 -13.92
CA ALA A 637 -36.30 -13.55 -13.18
C ALA A 637 -35.25 -13.22 -12.10
N VAL A 638 -34.29 -12.34 -12.40
CA VAL A 638 -33.32 -11.88 -11.40
C VAL A 638 -34.01 -11.11 -10.26
N ALA A 639 -34.92 -10.20 -10.59
CA ALA A 639 -35.71 -9.48 -9.58
C ALA A 639 -36.54 -10.47 -8.73
N LEU A 640 -37.26 -11.40 -9.38
CA LEU A 640 -38.10 -12.39 -8.71
C LEU A 640 -37.28 -13.30 -7.80
N ALA A 641 -36.07 -13.68 -8.20
CA ALA A 641 -35.19 -14.46 -7.35
C ALA A 641 -34.80 -13.69 -6.08
N ARG A 642 -34.59 -12.38 -6.15
CA ARG A 642 -34.09 -11.57 -5.02
C ARG A 642 -35.19 -11.10 -4.07
N THR A 643 -36.42 -10.96 -4.55
CA THR A 643 -37.53 -10.38 -3.75
C THR A 643 -38.73 -11.31 -3.58
N GLY A 644 -38.79 -12.42 -4.33
CA GLY A 644 -39.87 -13.39 -4.26
C GLY A 644 -39.69 -14.44 -3.17
N GLU A 645 -40.60 -15.40 -3.17
CA GLU A 645 -40.65 -16.50 -2.20
C GLU A 645 -40.41 -17.86 -2.86
N GLN A 646 -40.20 -18.89 -2.05
CA GLN A 646 -39.95 -20.26 -2.52
C GLN A 646 -41.02 -20.77 -3.52
N ALA A 647 -42.27 -20.33 -3.38
CA ALA A 647 -43.38 -20.70 -4.27
C ALA A 647 -43.24 -20.14 -5.70
N ASP A 648 -42.46 -19.07 -5.88
CA ASP A 648 -42.25 -18.41 -7.17
C ASP A 648 -41.22 -19.13 -8.06
N ARG A 649 -40.42 -20.03 -7.45
CA ARG A 649 -39.33 -20.73 -8.14
C ARG A 649 -39.80 -21.47 -9.39
N SER A 650 -40.95 -22.17 -9.32
CA SER A 650 -41.42 -22.94 -10.48
C SER A 650 -41.72 -22.02 -11.66
N LEU A 651 -42.45 -20.93 -11.43
CA LEU A 651 -42.75 -19.96 -12.49
C LEU A 651 -41.47 -19.40 -13.09
N LEU A 652 -40.51 -18.98 -12.26
CA LEU A 652 -39.22 -18.48 -12.70
C LEU A 652 -38.49 -19.48 -13.60
N LEU A 653 -38.34 -20.73 -13.14
CA LEU A 653 -37.66 -21.78 -13.89
C LEU A 653 -38.37 -22.11 -15.20
N ASP A 654 -39.71 -22.13 -15.22
CA ASP A 654 -40.50 -22.38 -16.43
C ASP A 654 -40.28 -21.26 -17.48
N LYS A 655 -40.27 -19.99 -17.03
CA LYS A 655 -39.99 -18.84 -17.90
C LYS A 655 -38.58 -18.89 -18.48
N LEU A 656 -37.57 -19.21 -17.67
CA LEU A 656 -36.20 -19.36 -18.17
C LEU A 656 -36.06 -20.59 -19.09
N ASN A 657 -36.75 -21.69 -18.80
CA ASN A 657 -36.71 -22.91 -19.62
C ASN A 657 -37.38 -22.71 -20.98
N ALA A 658 -38.34 -21.79 -21.09
CA ALA A 658 -38.95 -21.42 -22.37
C ALA A 658 -38.00 -20.65 -23.31
N LEU A 659 -36.89 -20.09 -22.80
CA LEU A 659 -35.93 -19.34 -23.63
C LEU A 659 -35.18 -20.28 -24.60
N ASN A 660 -35.06 -19.84 -25.85
CA ASN A 660 -34.29 -20.54 -26.88
C ASN A 660 -32.85 -20.00 -26.94
N PHE A 661 -31.94 -20.70 -26.25
CA PHE A 661 -30.54 -20.30 -26.10
C PHE A 661 -29.78 -20.18 -27.44
N SER A 662 -30.17 -20.94 -28.47
CA SER A 662 -29.56 -20.83 -29.81
C SER A 662 -29.82 -19.50 -30.53
N ARG A 663 -30.77 -18.70 -30.02
CA ARG A 663 -31.12 -17.37 -30.56
C ARG A 663 -30.67 -16.22 -29.66
N LEU A 664 -30.06 -16.53 -28.51
CA LEU A 664 -29.62 -15.52 -27.55
C LEU A 664 -28.19 -15.08 -27.88
N THR A 665 -27.87 -13.84 -27.52
CA THR A 665 -26.47 -13.38 -27.49
C THR A 665 -25.72 -14.04 -26.34
N THR A 666 -24.37 -14.03 -26.38
CA THR A 666 -23.53 -14.52 -25.27
C THR A 666 -23.89 -13.84 -23.94
N GLU A 667 -24.11 -12.52 -23.95
CA GLU A 667 -24.55 -11.76 -22.77
C GLU A 667 -25.88 -12.28 -22.22
N GLN A 668 -26.88 -12.48 -23.08
CA GLN A 668 -28.18 -13.01 -22.68
C GLN A 668 -28.10 -14.43 -22.13
N VAL A 669 -27.22 -15.27 -22.69
CA VAL A 669 -26.96 -16.60 -22.15
C VAL A 669 -26.36 -16.48 -20.74
N LEU A 670 -25.31 -15.67 -20.55
CA LEU A 670 -24.68 -15.46 -19.24
C LEU A 670 -25.67 -14.91 -18.20
N ASP A 671 -26.49 -13.92 -18.57
CA ASP A 671 -27.51 -13.35 -17.70
C ASP A 671 -28.56 -14.41 -17.31
N ALA A 672 -29.00 -15.23 -18.26
CA ALA A 672 -29.96 -16.32 -18.00
C ALA A 672 -29.35 -17.39 -17.07
N LEU A 673 -28.08 -17.77 -17.28
CA LEU A 673 -27.37 -18.69 -16.39
C LEU A 673 -27.28 -18.10 -14.97
N ARG A 674 -26.99 -16.81 -14.83
CA ARG A 674 -26.98 -16.14 -13.52
C ARG A 674 -28.37 -16.13 -12.87
N ALA A 675 -29.44 -15.93 -13.65
CA ALA A 675 -30.81 -16.00 -13.13
C ALA A 675 -31.17 -17.40 -12.59
N TYR A 676 -30.75 -18.48 -13.25
CA TYR A 676 -30.90 -19.84 -12.70
C TYR A 676 -30.15 -20.00 -11.38
N GLN A 677 -28.91 -19.51 -11.29
CA GLN A 677 -28.13 -19.58 -10.05
C GLN A 677 -28.86 -18.88 -8.91
N LEU A 678 -29.32 -17.64 -9.14
CA LEU A 678 -30.04 -16.87 -8.13
C LEU A 678 -31.36 -17.53 -7.71
N ALA A 679 -32.08 -18.16 -8.63
CA ALA A 679 -33.29 -18.91 -8.29
C ALA A 679 -33.01 -20.03 -7.29
N PHE A 680 -31.90 -20.75 -7.45
CA PHE A 680 -31.50 -21.80 -6.51
C PHE A 680 -30.93 -21.26 -5.20
N ILE A 681 -30.21 -20.13 -5.25
CA ILE A 681 -29.60 -19.52 -4.07
C ILE A 681 -30.65 -18.88 -3.16
N ARG A 682 -31.55 -18.08 -3.72
CA ARG A 682 -32.43 -17.18 -2.96
C ARG A 682 -33.81 -17.75 -2.68
N LEU A 683 -34.42 -18.42 -3.66
CA LEU A 683 -35.74 -19.03 -3.47
C LEU A 683 -35.66 -20.41 -2.81
N GLY A 684 -34.45 -20.94 -2.61
CA GLY A 684 -34.19 -22.23 -1.98
C GLY A 684 -34.86 -23.41 -2.68
N GLY A 685 -34.90 -24.56 -2.00
CA GLY A 685 -35.54 -25.80 -2.48
C GLY A 685 -34.90 -26.40 -3.75
N HIS A 686 -35.45 -27.53 -4.20
CA HIS A 686 -34.98 -28.20 -5.43
C HIS A 686 -35.93 -27.94 -6.59
N PRO A 687 -35.43 -27.78 -7.83
CA PRO A 687 -36.27 -27.87 -9.02
C PRO A 687 -36.98 -29.23 -9.07
N SER A 688 -38.13 -29.31 -9.74
CA SER A 688 -38.70 -30.62 -10.06
C SER A 688 -37.74 -31.41 -10.96
N ASP A 689 -37.82 -32.75 -10.93
CA ASP A 689 -36.97 -33.61 -11.77
C ASP A 689 -37.06 -33.23 -13.27
N GLU A 690 -38.25 -32.85 -13.72
CA GLU A 690 -38.49 -32.37 -15.09
C GLU A 690 -37.79 -31.04 -15.38
N GLN A 691 -37.90 -30.05 -14.49
CA GLN A 691 -37.22 -28.76 -14.64
C GLN A 691 -35.70 -28.91 -14.55
N ALA A 692 -35.21 -29.78 -13.67
CA ALA A 692 -33.79 -30.06 -13.48
C ALA A 692 -33.19 -30.71 -14.74
N GLU A 693 -33.89 -31.69 -15.32
CA GLU A 693 -33.46 -32.34 -16.56
C GLU A 693 -33.56 -31.40 -17.77
N ALA A 694 -34.62 -30.59 -17.87
CA ALA A 694 -34.75 -29.58 -18.94
C ALA A 694 -33.59 -28.57 -18.92
N LEU A 695 -33.20 -28.10 -17.72
CA LEU A 695 -32.03 -27.25 -17.56
C LEU A 695 -30.75 -27.99 -17.92
N ALA A 696 -30.55 -29.21 -17.41
CA ALA A 696 -29.35 -29.99 -17.70
C ALA A 696 -29.15 -30.24 -19.20
N GLN A 697 -30.22 -30.54 -19.95
CA GLN A 697 -30.17 -30.69 -21.41
C GLN A 697 -29.72 -29.41 -22.11
N LYS A 698 -30.24 -28.25 -21.70
CA LYS A 698 -29.82 -26.95 -22.24
C LYS A 698 -28.34 -26.66 -21.96
N LEU A 699 -27.90 -26.93 -20.74
CA LEU A 699 -26.51 -26.71 -20.32
C LEU A 699 -25.54 -27.59 -21.12
N VAL A 700 -25.87 -28.88 -21.32
CA VAL A 700 -25.04 -29.77 -22.16
C VAL A 700 -25.02 -29.30 -23.61
N ALA A 701 -26.14 -28.81 -24.15
CA ALA A 701 -26.20 -28.30 -25.52
C ALA A 701 -25.39 -26.99 -25.74
N LEU A 702 -25.09 -26.25 -24.67
CA LEU A 702 -24.23 -25.06 -24.73
C LEU A 702 -22.73 -25.39 -24.80
N ALA A 703 -22.31 -26.60 -24.38
CA ALA A 703 -20.91 -26.92 -24.15
C ALA A 703 -20.37 -27.97 -25.15
N PRO A 704 -19.14 -27.77 -25.68
CA PRO A 704 -18.26 -26.63 -25.44
C PRO A 704 -18.70 -25.39 -26.24
N SER A 705 -18.80 -24.26 -25.55
CA SER A 705 -18.94 -22.93 -26.15
C SER A 705 -17.57 -22.37 -26.55
N PRO A 706 -17.46 -21.55 -27.62
CA PRO A 706 -16.26 -20.77 -27.88
C PRO A 706 -15.97 -19.75 -26.76
N GLU A 707 -17.00 -19.35 -26.02
CA GLU A 707 -16.91 -18.38 -24.92
C GLU A 707 -16.63 -19.09 -23.59
N GLU A 708 -15.42 -18.93 -23.06
CA GLU A 708 -15.01 -19.63 -21.84
C GLU A 708 -15.87 -19.27 -20.62
N LYS A 709 -16.34 -18.02 -20.55
CA LYS A 709 -17.29 -17.56 -19.52
C LYS A 709 -18.57 -18.41 -19.51
N VAL A 710 -19.09 -18.78 -20.68
CA VAL A 710 -20.28 -19.64 -20.81
C VAL A 710 -19.96 -21.05 -20.35
N ASN A 711 -18.80 -21.60 -20.71
CA ASN A 711 -18.37 -22.93 -20.24
C ASN A 711 -18.27 -22.98 -18.70
N ARG A 712 -17.70 -21.94 -18.09
CA ARG A 712 -17.53 -21.85 -16.63
C ARG A 712 -18.87 -21.86 -15.91
N GLU A 713 -19.81 -21.01 -16.32
CA GLU A 713 -21.12 -20.94 -15.68
C GLU A 713 -22.00 -22.16 -16.00
N THR A 714 -21.80 -22.78 -17.17
CA THR A 714 -22.41 -24.08 -17.52
C THR A 714 -21.94 -25.19 -16.58
N VAL A 715 -20.62 -25.34 -16.39
CA VAL A 715 -20.04 -26.33 -15.47
C VAL A 715 -20.47 -26.06 -14.04
N ARG A 716 -20.54 -24.79 -13.62
CA ARG A 716 -21.02 -24.43 -12.27
C ARG A 716 -22.43 -24.93 -12.00
N LEU A 717 -23.37 -24.67 -12.91
CA LEU A 717 -24.77 -25.12 -12.78
C LEU A 717 -24.88 -26.64 -12.90
N LEU A 718 -24.19 -27.28 -13.85
CA LEU A 718 -24.17 -28.75 -13.95
C LEU A 718 -23.59 -29.40 -12.69
N THR A 719 -22.56 -28.79 -12.09
CA THR A 719 -21.98 -29.25 -10.82
C THR A 719 -22.98 -29.17 -9.69
N TYR A 720 -23.74 -28.08 -9.60
CA TYR A 720 -24.84 -27.96 -8.63
C TYR A 720 -25.94 -28.99 -8.87
N LEU A 721 -26.40 -29.18 -10.12
CA LEU A 721 -27.43 -30.18 -10.41
C LEU A 721 -26.94 -31.61 -10.11
N ALA A 722 -25.68 -31.90 -10.42
CA ALA A 722 -25.06 -33.18 -10.10
C ALA A 722 -24.84 -33.38 -8.60
N SER A 723 -24.76 -32.32 -7.79
CA SER A 723 -24.58 -32.45 -6.34
C SER A 723 -25.85 -32.90 -5.60
N HIS A 724 -26.98 -33.04 -6.28
CA HIS A 724 -28.30 -33.37 -5.70
C HIS A 724 -28.82 -34.73 -6.18
N ASP A 725 -29.62 -35.39 -5.34
CA ASP A 725 -30.26 -36.67 -5.65
C ASP A 725 -31.79 -36.48 -5.83
N PRO A 726 -32.40 -37.00 -6.91
CA PRO A 726 -31.78 -37.73 -8.02
C PRO A 726 -30.95 -36.84 -8.95
N ILE A 727 -29.81 -37.34 -9.40
CA ILE A 727 -28.96 -36.66 -10.40
C ILE A 727 -29.69 -36.66 -11.75
N PRO A 728 -29.96 -35.49 -12.38
CA PRO A 728 -30.56 -35.42 -13.70
C PRO A 728 -29.74 -36.23 -14.72
N PRO A 729 -30.36 -37.09 -15.54
CA PRO A 729 -29.66 -37.92 -16.53
C PRO A 729 -28.63 -37.16 -17.36
N SER A 730 -28.98 -35.96 -17.85
CA SER A 730 -28.09 -35.14 -18.68
C SER A 730 -26.91 -34.53 -17.90
N ALA A 731 -27.03 -34.35 -16.57
CA ALA A 731 -25.97 -33.80 -15.74
C ALA A 731 -24.86 -34.82 -15.39
N ARG A 732 -25.10 -36.12 -15.60
CA ARG A 732 -24.16 -37.20 -15.24
C ARG A 732 -22.80 -37.12 -15.96
N GLY A 733 -22.75 -36.43 -17.11
CA GLY A 733 -21.54 -36.24 -17.90
C GLY A 733 -20.64 -35.08 -17.47
N VAL A 734 -21.00 -34.32 -16.42
CA VAL A 734 -20.31 -33.07 -16.06
C VAL A 734 -18.82 -33.24 -15.78
N VAL A 735 -18.40 -34.33 -15.13
CA VAL A 735 -16.97 -34.61 -14.85
C VAL A 735 -16.19 -34.75 -16.16
N GLY A 736 -16.71 -35.51 -17.13
CA GLY A 736 -16.08 -35.68 -18.43
C GLY A 736 -15.97 -34.36 -19.20
N LEU A 737 -17.03 -33.55 -19.17
CA LEU A 737 -17.06 -32.22 -19.80
C LEU A 737 -16.02 -31.28 -19.18
N ALA A 738 -15.99 -31.16 -17.86
CA ALA A 738 -15.03 -30.31 -17.14
C ALA A 738 -13.57 -30.76 -17.34
N MET A 739 -13.30 -32.07 -17.33
CA MET A 739 -11.97 -32.60 -17.63
C MET A 739 -11.54 -32.32 -19.08
N GLY A 740 -12.48 -32.43 -20.02
CA GLY A 740 -12.26 -32.08 -21.42
C GLY A 740 -11.86 -30.61 -21.57
N ARG A 741 -12.48 -29.71 -20.81
CA ARG A 741 -12.10 -28.29 -20.80
C ARG A 741 -10.75 -28.06 -20.11
N LEU A 742 -10.53 -28.64 -18.93
CA LEU A 742 -9.26 -28.54 -18.19
C LEU A 742 -8.04 -28.83 -19.07
N ARG A 743 -8.12 -29.84 -19.95
CA ARG A 743 -7.04 -30.23 -20.86
C ARG A 743 -6.82 -29.29 -22.05
N ASN A 744 -7.82 -28.48 -22.40
CA ASN A 744 -7.85 -27.72 -23.66
C ASN A 744 -7.87 -26.20 -23.49
N VAL A 745 -8.10 -25.68 -22.27
CA VAL A 745 -8.01 -24.23 -22.00
C VAL A 745 -6.57 -23.79 -21.83
N SER A 746 -6.27 -22.60 -22.36
CA SER A 746 -4.89 -22.09 -22.51
C SER A 746 -4.35 -21.36 -21.29
N THR A 747 -5.22 -20.82 -20.43
CA THR A 747 -4.80 -20.04 -19.25
C THR A 747 -4.88 -20.87 -17.98
N GLN A 748 -3.91 -20.69 -17.07
CA GLN A 748 -3.93 -21.38 -15.78
C GLN A 748 -5.16 -20.99 -14.92
N ALA A 749 -5.64 -19.75 -15.05
CA ALA A 749 -6.79 -19.25 -14.30
C ALA A 749 -8.06 -19.99 -14.72
N ASP A 750 -8.25 -20.21 -16.03
CA ASP A 750 -9.37 -21.01 -16.52
C ASP A 750 -9.19 -22.50 -16.21
N GLN A 751 -7.95 -23.03 -16.26
CA GLN A 751 -7.70 -24.40 -15.82
C GLN A 751 -8.12 -24.61 -14.37
N MET A 752 -7.68 -23.75 -13.45
CA MET A 752 -7.96 -23.86 -12.02
C MET A 752 -9.47 -23.84 -11.69
N PHE A 753 -10.28 -23.18 -12.51
CA PHE A 753 -11.73 -23.15 -12.33
C PHE A 753 -12.34 -24.55 -12.29
N TYR A 754 -11.90 -25.46 -13.17
CA TYR A 754 -12.51 -26.78 -13.31
C TYR A 754 -12.23 -27.70 -12.11
N PRO A 755 -10.99 -27.88 -11.63
CA PRO A 755 -10.73 -28.59 -10.38
C PRO A 755 -11.44 -27.95 -9.19
N PHE A 756 -11.50 -26.61 -9.15
CA PHE A 756 -12.26 -25.92 -8.13
C PHE A 756 -13.74 -26.34 -8.17
N MET A 757 -14.42 -26.34 -9.32
CA MET A 757 -15.82 -26.82 -9.39
C MET A 757 -15.94 -28.31 -8.99
N LEU A 758 -15.10 -29.17 -9.56
CA LEU A 758 -15.19 -30.63 -9.43
C LEU A 758 -14.92 -31.16 -8.02
N ARG A 759 -14.24 -30.40 -7.15
CA ARG A 759 -14.08 -30.75 -5.72
C ARG A 759 -15.42 -30.94 -4.99
N ASN A 760 -16.52 -30.45 -5.56
CA ASN A 760 -17.86 -30.64 -5.01
C ASN A 760 -18.47 -32.01 -5.34
N LEU A 761 -17.88 -32.76 -6.29
CA LEU A 761 -18.42 -34.04 -6.79
C LEU A 761 -17.51 -35.24 -6.50
N THR A 762 -16.36 -35.08 -5.85
CA THR A 762 -15.39 -36.18 -5.64
C THR A 762 -15.94 -37.31 -4.75
N GLY A 763 -16.95 -37.04 -3.93
CA GLY A 763 -17.66 -38.09 -3.17
C GLY A 763 -18.63 -38.93 -4.00
N GLN A 764 -18.98 -38.49 -5.21
CA GLN A 764 -19.98 -39.15 -6.06
C GLN A 764 -19.31 -40.10 -7.04
N SER A 765 -18.81 -41.24 -6.54
CA SER A 765 -18.01 -42.18 -7.34
C SER A 765 -18.67 -42.65 -8.65
N ALA A 766 -20.00 -42.60 -8.76
CA ALA A 766 -20.73 -42.96 -9.99
C ALA A 766 -20.48 -41.99 -11.16
N LEU A 767 -20.01 -40.77 -10.90
CA LEU A 767 -19.73 -39.77 -11.94
C LEU A 767 -18.28 -39.81 -12.47
N TRP A 768 -17.41 -40.59 -11.83
CA TRP A 768 -15.97 -40.55 -12.08
C TRP A 768 -15.43 -41.87 -12.61
N THR A 769 -14.46 -41.79 -13.51
CA THR A 769 -13.58 -42.91 -13.88
C THR A 769 -12.24 -42.83 -13.14
N GLY A 770 -11.48 -43.94 -13.10
CA GLY A 770 -10.13 -43.96 -12.51
C GLY A 770 -9.20 -42.92 -13.13
N ASP A 771 -9.09 -42.92 -14.46
CA ASP A 771 -8.26 -41.97 -15.23
C ASP A 771 -8.63 -40.49 -14.99
N GLN A 772 -9.91 -40.21 -14.71
CA GLN A 772 -10.36 -38.85 -14.39
C GLN A 772 -9.87 -38.39 -13.03
N TYR A 773 -9.88 -39.27 -12.01
CA TYR A 773 -9.26 -38.96 -10.72
C TYR A 773 -7.75 -38.73 -10.86
N GLU A 774 -7.06 -39.57 -11.63
CA GLU A 774 -5.62 -39.40 -11.88
C GLU A 774 -5.33 -38.07 -12.60
N THR A 775 -6.15 -37.69 -13.57
CA THR A 775 -6.04 -36.39 -14.27
C THR A 775 -6.24 -35.22 -13.29
N PHE A 776 -7.26 -35.30 -12.43
CA PHE A 776 -7.57 -34.26 -11.45
C PHE A 776 -6.41 -34.05 -10.46
N PHE A 777 -5.97 -35.11 -9.79
CA PHE A 777 -4.89 -35.03 -8.79
C PHE A 777 -3.54 -34.77 -9.46
N GLY A 778 -3.31 -35.28 -10.66
CA GLY A 778 -2.12 -34.97 -11.45
C GLY A 778 -2.02 -33.49 -11.81
N TRP A 779 -3.14 -32.84 -12.18
CA TRP A 779 -3.14 -31.39 -12.39
C TRP A 779 -2.89 -30.63 -11.09
N LEU A 780 -3.43 -31.07 -9.94
CA LEU A 780 -3.14 -30.43 -8.65
C LEU A 780 -1.65 -30.53 -8.29
N ASN A 781 -1.02 -31.69 -8.52
CA ASN A 781 0.42 -31.88 -8.32
C ASN A 781 1.23 -30.91 -9.21
N LEU A 782 0.81 -30.75 -10.46
CA LEU A 782 1.43 -29.82 -11.41
C LEU A 782 1.27 -28.36 -10.95
N ALA A 783 0.06 -27.97 -10.54
CA ALA A 783 -0.25 -26.60 -10.14
C ALA A 783 0.46 -26.20 -8.84
N GLU A 784 0.62 -27.11 -7.87
CA GLU A 784 1.37 -26.83 -6.63
C GLU A 784 2.86 -26.60 -6.87
N THR A 785 3.42 -27.24 -7.90
CA THR A 785 4.87 -27.27 -8.14
C THR A 785 5.34 -26.34 -9.24
N GLN A 786 4.62 -26.26 -10.37
CA GLN A 786 5.06 -25.58 -11.58
C GLN A 786 4.32 -24.27 -11.86
N TYR A 787 3.09 -24.09 -11.36
CA TYR A 787 2.32 -22.89 -11.69
C TYR A 787 2.71 -21.73 -10.78
N ARG A 788 2.65 -20.52 -11.35
CA ARG A 788 3.01 -19.27 -10.67
C ARG A 788 1.76 -18.44 -10.42
N GLY A 789 1.76 -17.64 -9.36
CA GLY A 789 0.66 -16.73 -9.14
C GLY A 789 0.74 -15.88 -7.89
N GLY A 790 -0.44 -15.35 -7.58
CA GLY A 790 -0.85 -14.76 -6.34
C GLY A 790 -0.32 -15.49 -5.10
N ASN A 791 -0.04 -14.76 -4.03
CA ASN A 791 0.31 -15.31 -2.73
C ASN A 791 -0.69 -16.42 -2.30
N SER A 792 -1.98 -16.22 -2.56
CA SER A 792 -3.02 -17.17 -2.20
C SER A 792 -3.17 -18.32 -3.22
N PHE A 793 -2.55 -18.25 -4.40
CA PHE A 793 -2.72 -19.24 -5.48
C PHE A 793 -2.45 -20.67 -5.01
N LYS A 794 -1.24 -20.95 -4.50
CA LYS A 794 -0.87 -22.30 -4.06
C LYS A 794 -1.71 -22.78 -2.88
N LYS A 795 -2.14 -21.85 -2.01
CA LYS A 795 -3.02 -22.17 -0.87
C LYS A 795 -4.42 -22.56 -1.33
N PHE A 796 -4.94 -21.91 -2.37
CA PHE A 796 -6.20 -22.34 -2.97
C PHE A 796 -6.08 -23.71 -3.63
N VAL A 797 -4.96 -24.03 -4.30
CA VAL A 797 -4.73 -25.37 -4.86
C VAL A 797 -4.70 -26.42 -3.75
N ALA A 798 -3.95 -26.16 -2.66
CA ALA A 798 -3.91 -27.04 -1.49
C ALA A 798 -5.30 -27.22 -0.85
N GLN A 799 -6.11 -26.15 -0.77
CA GLN A 799 -7.48 -26.26 -0.25
C GLN A 799 -8.38 -27.05 -1.19
N ILE A 800 -8.25 -26.90 -2.51
CA ILE A 800 -8.97 -27.73 -3.49
C ILE A 800 -8.62 -29.21 -3.31
N ARG A 801 -7.33 -29.53 -3.14
CA ARG A 801 -6.87 -30.89 -2.82
C ARG A 801 -7.52 -31.41 -1.56
N LYS A 802 -7.47 -30.63 -0.48
CA LYS A 802 -8.06 -31.00 0.82
C LYS A 802 -9.55 -31.29 0.68
N ASP A 803 -10.32 -30.37 0.11
CA ASP A 803 -11.78 -30.52 -0.08
C ASP A 803 -12.09 -31.78 -0.91
N ALA A 804 -11.30 -32.03 -1.94
CA ALA A 804 -11.45 -33.19 -2.82
C ALA A 804 -11.19 -34.50 -2.08
N VAL A 805 -10.07 -34.60 -1.34
CA VAL A 805 -9.66 -35.79 -0.59
C VAL A 805 -10.62 -36.09 0.55
N ASP A 806 -11.03 -35.06 1.31
CA ASP A 806 -11.93 -35.23 2.46
C ASP A 806 -13.27 -35.87 2.06
N LYS A 807 -13.75 -35.60 0.83
CA LYS A 807 -15.00 -36.15 0.28
C LYS A 807 -14.83 -37.50 -0.42
N LEU A 808 -13.61 -37.95 -0.73
CA LEU A 808 -13.41 -39.22 -1.43
C LEU A 808 -13.90 -40.42 -0.59
N PRO A 809 -14.55 -41.43 -1.20
CA PRO A 809 -14.80 -42.71 -0.53
C PRO A 809 -13.48 -43.39 -0.15
N GLU A 810 -13.43 -44.08 1.00
CA GLU A 810 -12.20 -44.74 1.51
C GLU A 810 -11.54 -45.67 0.49
N GLY A 811 -12.33 -46.48 -0.22
CA GLY A 811 -11.81 -47.36 -1.27
C GLY A 811 -11.20 -46.63 -2.47
N ALA A 812 -11.61 -45.39 -2.74
CA ALA A 812 -10.99 -44.53 -3.77
C ALA A 812 -9.69 -43.90 -3.25
N LYS A 813 -9.66 -43.43 -2.00
CA LYS A 813 -8.45 -42.90 -1.35
C LYS A 813 -7.29 -43.90 -1.42
N THR A 814 -7.55 -45.17 -1.06
CA THR A 814 -6.52 -46.22 -1.11
C THR A 814 -5.98 -46.45 -2.51
N LYS A 815 -6.83 -46.44 -3.54
CA LYS A 815 -6.41 -46.66 -4.93
C LYS A 815 -5.62 -45.49 -5.51
N LEU A 816 -5.96 -44.28 -5.08
CA LEU A 816 -5.39 -43.03 -5.59
C LEU A 816 -4.22 -42.51 -4.74
N ALA A 817 -3.86 -43.19 -3.64
CA ALA A 817 -2.80 -42.76 -2.72
C ALA A 817 -1.51 -42.39 -3.46
N ALA A 818 -1.10 -43.16 -4.47
CA ALA A 818 0.11 -42.88 -5.25
C ALA A 818 0.08 -41.53 -6.00
N VAL A 819 -1.08 -41.08 -6.49
CA VAL A 819 -1.21 -39.77 -7.17
C VAL A 819 -1.55 -38.64 -6.20
N ILE A 820 -2.25 -38.94 -5.11
CA ILE A 820 -2.58 -37.98 -4.04
C ILE A 820 -1.32 -37.58 -3.26
N ASP A 821 -0.48 -38.56 -2.91
CA ASP A 821 0.72 -38.42 -2.08
C ASP A 821 2.00 -38.27 -2.90
N ALA A 822 1.89 -38.16 -4.23
CA ALA A 822 3.06 -38.01 -5.10
C ALA A 822 3.90 -36.81 -4.64
N PRO A 823 5.19 -37.00 -4.29
CA PRO A 823 6.01 -35.90 -3.83
C PRO A 823 6.13 -34.86 -4.93
N ALA A 824 5.99 -33.59 -4.53
CA ALA A 824 6.33 -32.44 -5.36
C ALA A 824 7.75 -32.66 -5.94
N PRO A 825 7.99 -32.57 -7.26
CA PRO A 825 9.34 -32.41 -7.75
C PRO A 825 9.98 -31.22 -7.02
N PRO A 826 11.22 -31.35 -6.51
CA PRO A 826 11.86 -30.27 -5.79
C PRO A 826 11.88 -29.05 -6.71
N ALA A 827 11.34 -27.93 -6.23
CA ALA A 827 11.78 -26.64 -6.73
C ALA A 827 13.30 -26.63 -6.56
N ASP A 828 14.05 -26.17 -7.56
CA ASP A 828 15.50 -26.03 -7.47
C ASP A 828 15.83 -25.08 -6.30
N LEU A 829 15.88 -25.64 -5.09
CA LEU A 829 16.47 -25.02 -3.92
C LEU A 829 17.94 -25.01 -4.25
N VAL A 830 18.44 -23.84 -4.66
CA VAL A 830 19.87 -23.54 -4.62
C VAL A 830 20.37 -24.08 -3.28
N GLU A 831 21.29 -25.04 -3.33
CA GLU A 831 21.86 -25.66 -2.13
C GLU A 831 22.22 -24.57 -1.14
N ALA A 832 21.67 -24.68 0.07
CA ALA A 832 22.04 -23.83 1.18
C ALA A 832 23.51 -24.08 1.51
N THR A 833 24.39 -23.33 0.84
CA THR A 833 25.80 -23.25 1.23
C THR A 833 25.83 -22.72 2.66
N THR A 834 26.50 -23.43 3.57
CA THR A 834 26.79 -22.93 4.91
C THR A 834 27.72 -21.72 4.78
N ARG A 835 27.13 -20.52 4.72
CA ARG A 835 27.85 -19.25 4.73
C ARG A 835 28.31 -18.93 6.15
N GLN A 836 29.51 -18.36 6.28
CA GLN A 836 30.04 -17.90 7.56
C GLN A 836 29.51 -16.50 7.86
N PHE A 837 29.50 -16.14 9.14
CA PHE A 837 29.24 -14.76 9.56
C PHE A 837 30.28 -13.82 8.94
N VAL A 838 29.83 -12.74 8.32
CA VAL A 838 30.66 -11.70 7.69
C VAL A 838 30.76 -10.49 8.62
N ALA A 839 29.63 -9.83 8.90
CA ALA A 839 29.55 -8.66 9.77
C ALA A 839 28.10 -8.42 10.23
N ASN A 840 27.91 -7.69 11.34
CA ASN A 840 26.61 -7.10 11.66
C ASN A 840 26.53 -5.72 11.00
N TRP A 841 26.08 -5.72 9.75
CA TRP A 841 26.02 -4.54 8.89
C TRP A 841 25.10 -3.45 9.46
N GLN A 842 25.54 -2.19 9.39
CA GLN A 842 24.79 -1.01 9.82
C GLN A 842 24.70 0.00 8.68
N MET A 843 23.71 0.89 8.70
CA MET A 843 23.52 1.92 7.67
C MET A 843 24.82 2.70 7.32
N PRO A 844 25.65 3.15 8.29
CA PRO A 844 26.93 3.81 8.01
C PRO A 844 27.92 3.01 7.17
N ASP A 845 27.88 1.68 7.21
CA ASP A 845 28.81 0.83 6.47
C ASP A 845 28.65 0.97 4.96
N PHE A 846 27.52 1.51 4.49
CA PHE A 846 27.18 1.61 3.07
C PHE A 846 27.37 3.01 2.47
N GLY A 847 27.56 4.07 3.26
CA GLY A 847 27.60 5.43 2.71
C GLY A 847 26.25 5.84 2.11
N ASP A 848 26.24 6.45 0.92
CA ASP A 848 25.00 6.69 0.17
C ASP A 848 24.73 5.52 -0.81
N PRO A 849 23.79 4.61 -0.50
CA PRO A 849 23.47 3.49 -1.38
C PRO A 849 22.81 3.95 -2.69
N ASN A 850 22.12 5.11 -2.74
CA ASN A 850 21.47 5.59 -3.96
C ASN A 850 22.51 5.89 -5.06
N ALA A 851 23.61 6.55 -4.69
CA ALA A 851 24.74 6.82 -5.59
C ALA A 851 25.56 5.58 -6.00
N GLN A 852 25.16 4.38 -5.54
CA GLN A 852 25.91 3.13 -5.75
C GLN A 852 25.16 2.10 -6.61
N MET A 853 24.04 2.48 -7.24
CA MET A 853 23.15 1.52 -7.93
C MET A 853 23.56 1.21 -9.36
N ASP A 854 24.31 2.12 -10.01
CA ASP A 854 24.73 1.94 -11.40
C ASP A 854 25.65 0.73 -11.58
N GLY A 855 25.36 -0.09 -12.60
CA GLY A 855 26.21 -1.21 -13.01
C GLY A 855 26.24 -2.42 -12.07
N ARG A 856 25.29 -2.52 -11.13
CA ARG A 856 25.15 -3.66 -10.20
C ARG A 856 24.74 -4.96 -10.89
N ASN A 857 25.07 -6.09 -10.29
CA ASN A 857 24.83 -7.41 -10.86
C ASN A 857 23.52 -8.02 -10.36
N LEU A 858 22.47 -7.95 -11.17
CA LEU A 858 21.14 -8.47 -10.82
C LEU A 858 21.10 -9.99 -10.59
N ASP A 859 21.97 -10.76 -11.24
CA ASP A 859 22.08 -12.22 -11.01
C ASP A 859 22.71 -12.54 -9.66
N ALA A 860 23.73 -11.77 -9.26
CA ALA A 860 24.31 -11.84 -7.92
C ALA A 860 23.31 -11.40 -6.85
N GLY A 861 22.52 -10.35 -7.13
CA GLY A 861 21.42 -9.90 -6.28
C GLY A 861 20.34 -10.97 -6.08
N ARG A 862 19.93 -11.68 -7.14
CA ARG A 862 19.01 -12.82 -7.05
C ARG A 862 19.56 -13.94 -6.16
N LYS A 863 20.86 -14.23 -6.25
CA LYS A 863 21.53 -15.22 -5.38
C LYS A 863 21.59 -14.76 -3.93
N ALA A 864 21.86 -13.48 -3.69
CA ALA A 864 21.84 -12.87 -2.36
C ALA A 864 20.44 -12.90 -1.73
N TYR A 865 19.39 -12.64 -2.52
CA TYR A 865 17.97 -12.75 -2.11
C TYR A 865 17.63 -14.16 -1.60
N ALA A 866 18.09 -15.19 -2.30
CA ALA A 866 17.94 -16.57 -1.88
C ALA A 866 18.77 -16.90 -0.63
N ALA A 867 20.03 -16.46 -0.57
CA ALA A 867 20.96 -16.73 0.53
C ALA A 867 20.50 -16.09 1.85
N ALA A 868 19.96 -14.86 1.81
CA ALA A 868 19.37 -14.18 2.95
C ALA A 868 17.97 -14.71 3.32
N LYS A 869 17.47 -15.74 2.61
CA LYS A 869 16.15 -16.35 2.83
C LYS A 869 14.99 -15.37 2.72
N CYS A 870 15.15 -14.29 1.97
CA CYS A 870 14.08 -13.32 1.74
C CYS A 870 12.84 -13.99 1.13
N ALA A 871 13.07 -14.96 0.23
CA ALA A 871 12.04 -15.80 -0.37
C ALA A 871 11.21 -16.63 0.63
N GLN A 872 11.61 -16.80 1.89
CA GLN A 872 10.78 -17.50 2.89
C GLN A 872 9.58 -16.68 3.35
N CYS A 873 9.73 -15.36 3.38
CA CYS A 873 8.70 -14.44 3.85
C CYS A 873 8.13 -13.55 2.74
N HIS A 874 8.94 -13.23 1.74
CA HIS A 874 8.59 -12.29 0.68
C HIS A 874 8.44 -12.98 -0.66
N ARG A 875 7.53 -12.42 -1.44
CA ARG A 875 7.36 -12.77 -2.85
C ARG A 875 8.18 -11.82 -3.73
N PHE A 876 8.73 -12.35 -4.81
CA PHE A 876 9.35 -11.60 -5.89
C PHE A 876 9.14 -12.38 -7.20
N ASP A 877 8.59 -11.74 -8.23
CA ASP A 877 8.29 -12.38 -9.53
C ASP A 877 7.40 -13.64 -9.41
N GLY A 878 6.41 -13.59 -8.52
CA GLY A 878 5.51 -14.72 -8.27
C GLY A 878 6.12 -15.90 -7.49
N GLU A 879 7.37 -15.78 -7.00
CA GLU A 879 8.06 -16.78 -6.16
C GLU A 879 8.29 -16.30 -4.74
N GLY A 880 8.17 -17.21 -3.76
CA GLY A 880 8.49 -16.96 -2.36
C GLY A 880 7.29 -17.07 -1.42
N GLY A 881 7.51 -16.69 -0.16
CA GLY A 881 6.54 -16.71 0.92
C GLY A 881 5.71 -15.44 1.00
N SER A 882 4.87 -15.36 2.01
CA SER A 882 3.82 -14.33 2.09
C SER A 882 3.54 -13.76 3.46
N THR A 883 4.41 -14.06 4.38
CA THR A 883 4.42 -13.45 5.70
C THR A 883 4.66 -11.95 5.57
N GLY A 884 5.56 -11.54 4.68
CA GLY A 884 5.87 -10.16 4.35
C GLY A 884 5.26 -9.68 3.01
N PRO A 885 5.43 -8.39 2.68
CA PRO A 885 4.95 -7.81 1.43
C PRO A 885 5.58 -8.40 0.17
N ASP A 886 4.85 -8.32 -0.94
CA ASP A 886 5.40 -8.57 -2.27
C ASP A 886 6.40 -7.47 -2.64
N LEU A 887 7.62 -7.90 -2.95
CA LEU A 887 8.74 -7.05 -3.33
C LEU A 887 8.86 -6.86 -4.84
N THR A 888 7.96 -7.46 -5.63
CA THR A 888 7.87 -7.21 -7.07
C THR A 888 7.60 -5.72 -7.30
N GLY A 889 8.44 -5.07 -8.12
CA GLY A 889 8.31 -3.63 -8.44
C GLY A 889 8.56 -2.69 -7.26
N VAL A 890 9.17 -3.16 -6.17
CA VAL A 890 9.37 -2.35 -4.94
C VAL A 890 10.19 -1.07 -5.18
N GLY A 891 11.06 -1.05 -6.20
CA GLY A 891 11.81 0.14 -6.61
C GLY A 891 10.97 1.33 -7.10
N GLY A 892 9.68 1.13 -7.44
CA GLY A 892 8.77 2.24 -7.74
C GLY A 892 8.34 3.03 -6.50
N ARG A 893 8.39 2.40 -5.32
CA ARG A 893 7.94 2.96 -4.03
C ARG A 893 9.07 3.49 -3.17
N PHE A 894 10.21 2.79 -3.20
CA PHE A 894 11.30 2.99 -2.25
C PHE A 894 12.65 3.09 -2.97
N ASP A 895 13.49 4.01 -2.50
CA ASP A 895 14.86 4.17 -2.98
C ASP A 895 15.81 3.12 -2.37
N ALA A 896 17.07 3.11 -2.81
CA ALA A 896 18.05 2.14 -2.34
C ALA A 896 18.36 2.31 -0.84
N ARG A 897 18.32 3.55 -0.34
CA ARG A 897 18.52 3.85 1.08
C ARG A 897 17.42 3.27 1.95
N TYR A 898 16.16 3.48 1.59
CA TYR A 898 15.02 2.93 2.30
C TYR A 898 15.05 1.40 2.27
N LEU A 899 15.32 0.79 1.12
CA LEU A 899 15.40 -0.67 1.02
C LEU A 899 16.50 -1.25 1.91
N LEU A 900 17.67 -0.63 1.95
CA LEU A 900 18.75 -1.02 2.85
C LEU A 900 18.32 -0.89 4.32
N GLU A 901 17.72 0.24 4.69
CA GLU A 901 17.25 0.52 6.05
C GLU A 901 16.18 -0.48 6.49
N ALA A 902 15.21 -0.79 5.63
CA ALA A 902 14.18 -1.78 5.92
C ALA A 902 14.75 -3.20 6.11
N ILE A 903 15.88 -3.53 5.48
CA ILE A 903 16.56 -4.81 5.63
C ILE A 903 17.41 -4.86 6.90
N LEU A 904 18.10 -3.77 7.25
CA LEU A 904 18.98 -3.70 8.42
C LEU A 904 18.22 -3.39 9.72
N GLU A 905 17.15 -2.61 9.65
CA GLU A 905 16.34 -2.10 10.76
C GLU A 905 14.83 -2.40 10.56
N PRO A 906 14.41 -3.67 10.40
CA PRO A 906 13.05 -4.05 9.99
C PRO A 906 11.93 -3.61 10.95
N SER A 907 12.24 -3.25 12.20
CA SER A 907 11.26 -2.76 13.18
C SER A 907 11.07 -1.24 13.17
N LYS A 908 11.86 -0.50 12.36
CA LYS A 908 11.79 0.97 12.31
C LYS A 908 10.48 1.48 11.70
N VAL A 909 10.02 0.83 10.63
CA VAL A 909 8.76 1.13 9.96
C VAL A 909 8.07 -0.18 9.60
N VAL A 910 6.97 -0.48 10.27
CA VAL A 910 6.12 -1.64 9.98
C VAL A 910 4.78 -1.13 9.47
N SER A 911 4.42 -1.50 8.23
CA SER A 911 3.11 -1.16 7.66
C SER A 911 1.98 -1.79 8.48
N ASP A 912 0.89 -1.05 8.67
CA ASP A 912 -0.29 -1.49 9.44
C ASP A 912 -0.87 -2.81 8.91
N GLN A 913 -0.76 -3.06 7.59
CA GLN A 913 -1.20 -4.33 6.99
C GLN A 913 -0.42 -5.55 7.53
N TYR A 914 0.84 -5.36 7.93
CA TYR A 914 1.74 -6.44 8.38
C TYR A 914 2.09 -6.33 9.87
N LYS A 915 1.48 -5.38 10.58
CA LYS A 915 1.76 -5.14 11.99
C LYS A 915 1.06 -6.18 12.85
N SER A 916 1.81 -6.81 13.74
CA SER A 916 1.27 -7.73 14.74
C SER A 916 0.67 -6.94 15.90
N GLU A 917 -0.29 -7.52 16.60
CA GLU A 917 -0.87 -6.95 17.82
C GLU A 917 -0.45 -7.78 19.04
N LEU A 918 -0.24 -7.08 20.15
CA LEU A 918 -0.15 -7.63 21.49
C LEU A 918 -1.55 -7.60 22.12
N ILE A 919 -2.06 -8.77 22.47
CA ILE A 919 -3.40 -8.96 23.06
C ILE A 919 -3.23 -9.57 24.44
N LEU A 920 -3.59 -8.82 25.47
CA LEU A 920 -3.60 -9.28 26.86
C LEU A 920 -5.02 -9.67 27.26
N THR A 921 -5.20 -10.90 27.77
CA THR A 921 -6.49 -11.35 28.30
C THR A 921 -6.63 -11.13 29.80
N GLN A 922 -7.86 -11.17 30.30
CA GLN A 922 -8.20 -11.09 31.72
C GLN A 922 -7.57 -12.23 32.54
N GLU A 923 -7.31 -13.38 31.91
CA GLU A 923 -6.58 -14.52 32.48
C GLU A 923 -5.06 -14.34 32.47
N GLY A 924 -4.57 -13.20 31.99
CA GLY A 924 -3.15 -12.86 31.92
C GLY A 924 -2.40 -13.51 30.76
N GLN A 925 -3.09 -14.05 29.75
CA GLN A 925 -2.45 -14.60 28.56
C GLN A 925 -2.08 -13.46 27.60
N VAL A 926 -0.87 -13.51 27.04
CA VAL A 926 -0.41 -12.56 26.03
C VAL A 926 -0.29 -13.28 24.70
N TYR A 927 -1.05 -12.87 23.71
CA TYR A 927 -0.91 -13.28 22.32
C TYR A 927 -0.17 -12.20 21.56
N ASN A 928 0.90 -12.57 20.87
CA ASN A 928 1.57 -11.70 19.90
C ASN A 928 1.36 -12.31 18.51
N GLY A 929 0.71 -11.58 17.62
CA GLY A 929 0.47 -12.07 16.26
C GLY A 929 -0.44 -11.16 15.45
N ARG A 930 -0.57 -11.47 14.16
CA ARG A 930 -1.40 -10.70 13.25
C ARG A 930 -2.87 -11.11 13.40
N VAL A 931 -3.76 -10.14 13.63
CA VAL A 931 -5.20 -10.39 13.62
C VAL A 931 -5.64 -10.63 12.16
N THR A 932 -6.15 -11.82 11.87
CA THR A 932 -6.56 -12.22 10.51
C THR A 932 -8.07 -12.18 10.31
N ALA A 933 -8.86 -12.22 11.39
CA ALA A 933 -10.31 -12.08 11.36
C ALA A 933 -10.83 -11.55 12.70
N GLU A 934 -11.97 -10.87 12.67
CA GLU A 934 -12.68 -10.36 13.85
C GLU A 934 -14.19 -10.57 13.61
N GLU A 935 -14.75 -11.60 14.24
CA GLU A 935 -16.10 -12.10 13.96
C GLU A 935 -16.85 -12.35 15.27
N GLY A 936 -18.04 -11.75 15.40
CA GLY A 936 -18.93 -11.98 16.54
C GLY A 936 -18.29 -11.70 17.90
N ASP A 937 -18.00 -12.78 18.64
CA ASP A 937 -17.48 -12.78 20.02
C ASP A 937 -15.99 -13.17 20.14
N HIS A 938 -15.25 -13.23 19.03
CA HIS A 938 -13.82 -13.58 19.05
C HIS A 938 -13.01 -12.91 17.92
N ILE A 939 -11.69 -12.86 18.12
CA ILE A 939 -10.71 -12.50 17.10
C ILE A 939 -9.83 -13.71 16.78
N THR A 940 -9.48 -13.88 15.51
CA THR A 940 -8.51 -14.90 15.07
C THR A 940 -7.15 -14.24 14.91
N VAL A 941 -6.17 -14.74 15.66
CA VAL A 941 -4.80 -14.22 15.71
C VAL A 941 -3.85 -15.27 15.15
N ARG A 942 -3.10 -14.93 14.11
CA ARG A 942 -2.01 -15.76 13.60
C ARG A 942 -0.75 -15.50 14.42
N THR A 943 -0.40 -16.44 15.29
CA THR A 943 0.75 -16.34 16.22
C THR A 943 2.03 -16.94 15.67
N ASP A 944 1.96 -17.71 14.58
CA ASP A 944 3.13 -18.28 13.91
C ASP A 944 3.33 -17.65 12.52
N PRO A 945 4.40 -16.86 12.32
CA PRO A 945 4.71 -16.22 11.04
C PRO A 945 5.18 -17.21 9.95
N PHE A 946 5.50 -18.47 10.28
CA PHE A 946 6.04 -19.45 9.33
C PHE A 946 5.14 -20.69 9.11
N GLY A 947 4.29 -21.04 10.06
CA GLY A 947 3.48 -22.28 10.05
C GLY A 947 1.96 -22.09 9.98
N GLY A 948 1.45 -20.84 9.93
CA GLY A 948 0.03 -20.55 9.73
C GLY A 948 -0.88 -20.92 10.91
N ALA A 949 -0.32 -21.26 12.08
CA ALA A 949 -1.10 -21.53 13.28
C ALA A 949 -1.87 -20.26 13.73
N THR A 950 -3.15 -20.44 14.03
CA THR A 950 -4.04 -19.38 14.51
C THR A 950 -4.63 -19.74 15.87
N VAL A 951 -4.94 -18.72 16.66
CA VAL A 951 -5.63 -18.82 17.95
C VAL A 951 -6.86 -17.92 17.90
N ASN A 952 -8.00 -18.45 18.33
CA ASN A 952 -9.19 -17.64 18.55
C ASN A 952 -9.22 -17.13 19.99
N VAL A 953 -9.27 -15.81 20.14
CA VAL A 953 -9.33 -15.11 21.44
C VAL A 953 -10.72 -14.50 21.60
N PRO A 954 -11.52 -14.89 22.61
CA PRO A 954 -12.81 -14.27 22.85
C PRO A 954 -12.68 -12.77 23.12
N THR A 955 -13.45 -11.92 22.43
CA THR A 955 -13.37 -10.46 22.60
C THR A 955 -13.71 -10.03 24.01
N ALA A 956 -14.61 -10.74 24.69
CA ALA A 956 -14.99 -10.47 26.08
C ALA A 956 -13.87 -10.74 27.10
N SER A 957 -12.87 -11.57 26.76
CA SER A 957 -11.74 -11.85 27.65
C SER A 957 -10.57 -10.89 27.44
N ILE A 958 -10.61 -10.01 26.44
CA ILE A 958 -9.53 -9.09 26.14
C ILE A 958 -9.53 -7.94 27.16
N LEU A 959 -8.40 -7.77 27.83
CA LEU A 959 -8.15 -6.66 28.76
C LEU A 959 -7.54 -5.46 28.01
N GLU A 960 -6.59 -5.72 27.12
CA GLU A 960 -5.85 -4.69 26.39
C GLU A 960 -5.38 -5.20 25.02
N ARG A 961 -5.35 -4.31 24.03
CA ARG A 961 -4.78 -4.54 22.69
C ARG A 961 -3.89 -3.37 22.33
N ALA A 962 -2.69 -3.65 21.85
CA ALA A 962 -1.79 -2.62 21.35
C ALA A 962 -1.00 -3.14 20.13
N PRO A 963 -0.64 -2.27 19.17
CA PRO A 963 0.26 -2.66 18.09
C PRO A 963 1.65 -3.06 18.63
N SER A 964 2.26 -4.11 18.07
CA SER A 964 3.65 -4.49 18.34
C SER A 964 4.61 -3.45 17.75
N GLU A 965 5.66 -3.10 18.52
CA GLU A 965 6.77 -2.26 18.06
C GLU A 965 7.83 -3.08 17.30
N THR A 966 7.76 -4.41 17.37
CA THR A 966 8.74 -5.33 16.75
C THR A 966 8.15 -5.96 15.49
N SER A 967 8.95 -6.00 14.42
CA SER A 967 8.60 -6.64 13.15
C SER A 967 8.70 -8.17 13.19
N GLU A 968 7.90 -8.86 12.38
CA GLU A 968 8.03 -10.31 12.13
C GLU A 968 9.26 -10.63 11.25
N MET A 969 9.83 -9.64 10.55
CA MET A 969 11.07 -9.79 9.77
C MET A 969 12.27 -9.84 10.72
N PRO A 970 13.10 -10.91 10.70
CA PRO A 970 14.24 -11.04 11.60
C PRO A 970 15.30 -9.96 11.38
N ASN A 971 15.97 -9.55 12.46
CA ASN A 971 17.23 -8.80 12.36
C ASN A 971 18.36 -9.69 11.82
N GLU A 972 19.44 -9.06 11.34
CA GLU A 972 20.69 -9.75 10.95
C GLU A 972 20.56 -10.71 9.75
N LEU A 973 19.51 -10.58 8.93
CA LEU A 973 19.26 -11.43 7.73
C LEU A 973 20.42 -11.43 6.73
N VAL A 974 21.13 -10.30 6.62
CA VAL A 974 22.23 -10.10 5.67
C VAL A 974 23.62 -10.26 6.30
N SER A 975 23.71 -10.69 7.56
CA SER A 975 25.00 -10.79 8.28
C SER A 975 25.97 -11.84 7.73
N THR A 976 25.52 -12.67 6.79
CA THR A 976 26.33 -13.67 6.06
C THR A 976 26.63 -13.28 4.61
N LEU A 977 26.19 -12.09 4.17
CA LEU A 977 26.45 -11.53 2.85
C LEU A 977 27.62 -10.54 2.91
N GLU A 978 28.37 -10.43 1.83
CA GLU A 978 29.34 -9.35 1.64
C GLU A 978 28.64 -8.02 1.28
N LYS A 979 29.29 -6.88 1.55
CA LYS A 979 28.75 -5.54 1.23
C LYS A 979 28.32 -5.41 -0.23
N SER A 980 29.09 -5.96 -1.17
CA SER A 980 28.77 -5.96 -2.60
C SER A 980 27.51 -6.78 -2.91
N GLU A 981 27.36 -7.96 -2.31
CA GLU A 981 26.18 -8.81 -2.47
C GLU A 981 24.91 -8.14 -1.94
N ILE A 982 25.02 -7.34 -0.87
CA ILE A 982 23.90 -6.57 -0.31
C ILE A 982 23.50 -5.42 -1.27
N LEU A 983 24.46 -4.74 -1.87
CA LEU A 983 24.17 -3.69 -2.87
C LEU A 983 23.59 -4.28 -4.17
N ASP A 984 24.08 -5.46 -4.59
CA ASP A 984 23.51 -6.19 -5.73
C ASP A 984 22.09 -6.69 -5.43
N LEU A 985 21.81 -7.12 -4.18
CA LEU A 985 20.46 -7.45 -3.70
C LEU A 985 19.52 -6.25 -3.82
N ILE A 986 19.95 -5.07 -3.37
CA ILE A 986 19.12 -3.86 -3.45
C ILE A 986 18.85 -3.48 -4.91
N ALA A 987 19.87 -3.52 -5.77
CA ALA A 987 19.68 -3.26 -7.20
C ALA A 987 18.69 -4.26 -7.84
N TYR A 988 18.79 -5.54 -7.51
CA TYR A 988 17.85 -6.58 -7.95
C TYR A 988 16.40 -6.26 -7.51
N LEU A 989 16.20 -5.82 -6.27
CA LEU A 989 14.87 -5.43 -5.78
C LEU A 989 14.34 -4.17 -6.49
N ARG A 990 15.20 -3.21 -6.82
CA ARG A 990 14.81 -1.95 -7.47
C ARG A 990 14.40 -2.12 -8.93
N GLU A 991 15.14 -2.93 -9.69
CA GLU A 991 14.85 -3.16 -11.11
C GLU A 991 13.55 -3.97 -11.33
N GLY A 992 13.16 -4.79 -10.34
CA GLY A 992 11.96 -5.62 -10.42
C GLY A 992 12.11 -6.83 -11.35
N ALA A 993 11.02 -7.58 -11.54
CA ALA A 993 10.98 -8.62 -12.57
C ALA A 993 11.01 -7.94 -13.96
N PRO A 994 11.77 -8.46 -14.94
CA PRO A 994 11.75 -7.91 -16.29
C PRO A 994 10.31 -7.88 -16.78
N GLU A 995 9.85 -6.69 -17.23
CA GLU A 995 8.50 -6.52 -17.74
C GLU A 995 8.22 -7.56 -18.81
N THR A 996 7.36 -8.53 -18.48
CA THR A 996 6.58 -9.17 -19.52
C THR A 996 5.63 -8.09 -19.99
N THR A 997 6.02 -7.43 -21.07
CA THR A 997 5.10 -6.64 -21.87
C THR A 997 3.85 -7.50 -22.05
N SER A 998 2.76 -7.09 -21.41
CA SER A 998 1.45 -7.60 -21.76
C SER A 998 1.24 -7.16 -23.20
N ALA A 999 1.53 -8.07 -24.12
CA ALA A 999 1.38 -7.83 -25.53
C ALA A 999 -0.07 -7.44 -25.79
N GLY A 1000 -0.29 -6.15 -26.11
CA GLY A 1000 -1.46 -5.64 -26.80
C GLY A 1000 -2.81 -5.86 -26.13
N ALA A 1001 -3.15 -5.02 -25.17
CA ALA A 1001 -4.53 -4.55 -25.04
C ALA A 1001 -4.79 -3.47 -26.11
N THR A 1002 -4.62 -3.82 -27.38
CA THR A 1002 -5.26 -3.09 -28.48
C THR A 1002 -6.54 -3.85 -28.79
N GLY A 1003 -7.67 -3.29 -28.39
CA GLY A 1003 -8.94 -3.69 -28.97
C GLY A 1003 -8.89 -3.39 -30.45
N ASP A 1004 -8.81 -4.44 -31.27
CA ASP A 1004 -9.33 -4.42 -32.63
C ASP A 1004 -9.54 -5.87 -33.11
N GLY A 1005 -10.81 -6.18 -33.39
CA GLY A 1005 -11.16 -7.37 -34.14
C GLY A 1005 -10.81 -7.18 -35.62
N ALA A 1006 -9.92 -8.00 -36.15
CA ALA A 1006 -9.82 -8.27 -37.58
C ALA A 1006 -9.20 -9.64 -37.85
N ASN A 1007 -9.90 -10.43 -38.67
CA ASN A 1007 -9.54 -11.77 -39.13
C ASN A 1007 -8.17 -11.82 -39.84
N GLY A 1008 -7.44 -12.92 -39.64
CA GLY A 1008 -6.25 -13.26 -40.43
C GLY A 1008 -5.73 -14.68 -40.15
N GLU A 1009 -6.20 -15.65 -40.94
CA GLU A 1009 -5.70 -17.03 -41.00
C GLU A 1009 -4.22 -17.10 -41.42
N GLY A 1010 -3.43 -18.01 -40.83
CA GLY A 1010 -2.10 -18.39 -41.30
C GLY A 1010 -1.47 -19.53 -40.47
N PRO A 1011 -0.80 -20.53 -41.07
CA PRO A 1011 -0.94 -21.93 -40.66
C PRO A 1011 0.09 -22.43 -39.64
N VAL A 1012 -0.38 -23.30 -38.74
CA VAL A 1012 0.44 -24.14 -37.84
C VAL A 1012 1.11 -25.25 -38.65
N LYS A 1013 2.45 -25.30 -38.63
CA LYS A 1013 3.23 -26.44 -39.16
C LYS A 1013 3.22 -27.58 -38.15
N ALA A 1014 2.63 -28.71 -38.55
CA ALA A 1014 2.68 -29.98 -37.86
C ALA A 1014 4.11 -30.55 -37.82
N GLY A 1015 4.54 -31.02 -36.65
CA GLY A 1015 5.65 -31.95 -36.47
C GLY A 1015 5.14 -33.40 -36.45
N PRO A 1016 5.95 -34.39 -36.89
CA PRO A 1016 5.45 -35.65 -37.39
C PRO A 1016 5.07 -36.65 -36.29
N THR A 1017 3.94 -37.31 -36.50
CA THR A 1017 3.47 -38.49 -35.77
C THR A 1017 4.39 -39.69 -35.93
N ARG A 1018 4.55 -40.43 -34.83
CA ARG A 1018 4.41 -41.89 -34.83
C ARG A 1018 3.36 -42.30 -33.80
#